data_AF-A0AAD9EKP9-F1
#
_entry.id   AF-A0AAD9EKP9-F1
#
_cell.length_a   1.000
_cell.length_b   1.000
_cell.length_c   1.000
_cell.angle_alpha   90.00
_cell.angle_beta   90.00
_cell.angle_gamma   90.00
#
_symmetry.space_group_name_H-M   'P 1'
#
loop_
_entity.id
_entity.type
_entity.pdbx_description
1 polymer ?
#
loop_
_entity_poly.entity_id
_entity_poly.type
_entity_poly.pdbx_seq_one_letter_code
_entity_poly.pdbx_strand_id
1 'polypeptide(L)'
;MSLFAWASRRAGGLAMLALLSLSYWVISKESAASAQGYNYMHQDSLSAITPTFKGAGYWTVIFAYYCLFIHILVFAFPIRCCYAVFDMTRSLKKIARNKTLRDYKFSHRRRGSSTSLSSSETLTSSHGCSASSSEAGDTEPELYTDADGEPDRVIHAIIIPNYKEEMDTLKETLEVLASHPQARSCYDVYLGMEQREPNVELKAMSLIQEFVKKFRGIDYTVHPSDIPGESAGKGSNVAWAARKLSQKYSMTARKDVIITGIDADSHLSANYFALLTTMHLSYPETAKTTLYSAPIIFDRNAHAVPAIVRVADILWGAGGMSGLYGGSTIAPPTSVYSVPLDLVDRVGGWDCDNEAIGEDLHMYLKCFFALNGNLTVRTVLSPVSQSNVCGNGSKGLRGLYSDMQARYKQAMRHMWGALDSGYALRKVVELWQERKHTSRAFRPLHTSLGDASDVYVPEAPLDQENPEQPRESGIFSDVTHDTLQAPNWERIVYLFHRLFEAHFLPLQMTILVVASTLYVWVTEGSEEVAHLRWIFDICNVLRTLGFMEIALYLFLYESFHRICVKSRQREMSEAGLSDGMNFSYRSVKKNFIDYAMVPLVAPIYGAIPCAQAQLCHFWTLDLVYSVSKKVTRQRAKSLSADEMA
;
A
#
# COMPACT_ATOMS: atom_id res chain seq x y z
N MET A 1 22.44 4.82 -20.80
CA MET A 1 21.00 4.57 -20.53
C MET A 1 20.30 4.44 -21.88
N SER A 2 19.51 3.39 -22.13
CA SER A 2 18.76 3.24 -23.39
C SER A 2 17.65 4.30 -23.49
N LEU A 3 17.22 4.63 -24.72
CA LEU A 3 16.10 5.56 -24.94
C LEU A 3 14.82 5.08 -24.23
N PHE A 4 14.58 3.77 -24.23
CA PHE A 4 13.43 3.18 -23.54
C PHE A 4 13.53 3.31 -22.01
N ALA A 5 14.71 3.08 -21.42
CA ALA A 5 14.91 3.30 -19.99
C ALA A 5 14.75 4.79 -19.63
N TRP A 6 15.22 5.69 -20.49
CA TRP A 6 14.99 7.12 -20.30
C TRP A 6 13.49 7.46 -20.36
N ALA A 7 12.78 7.02 -21.40
CA ALA A 7 11.37 7.32 -21.61
C ALA A 7 10.45 6.72 -20.52
N SER A 8 10.69 5.47 -20.10
CA SER A 8 9.91 4.80 -19.06
C SER A 8 9.98 5.55 -17.72
N ARG A 9 11.16 6.03 -17.31
CA ARG A 9 11.35 6.87 -16.11
C ARG A 9 10.59 8.21 -16.17
N ARG A 10 10.29 8.70 -17.38
CA ARG A 10 9.55 9.95 -17.61
C ARG A 10 8.13 9.69 -18.11
N ALA A 11 7.60 8.47 -18.01
CA ALA A 11 6.30 8.13 -18.59
C ALA A 11 5.18 9.07 -18.13
N GLY A 12 5.13 9.39 -16.83
CA GLY A 12 4.20 10.39 -16.27
C GLY A 12 4.34 11.76 -16.91
N GLY A 13 5.55 12.33 -16.89
CA GLY A 13 5.82 13.65 -17.46
C GLY A 13 5.61 13.73 -18.97
N LEU A 14 5.96 12.68 -19.72
CA LEU A 14 5.67 12.58 -21.15
C LEU A 14 4.16 12.52 -21.43
N ALA A 15 3.40 11.76 -20.63
CA ALA A 15 1.94 11.72 -20.75
C ALA A 15 1.29 13.07 -20.41
N MET A 16 1.81 13.79 -19.42
CA MET A 16 1.40 15.15 -19.09
C MET A 16 1.66 16.10 -20.28
N LEU A 17 2.87 16.12 -20.84
CA LEU A 17 3.22 16.98 -21.98
C LEU A 17 2.40 16.64 -23.23
N ALA A 18 2.15 15.35 -23.49
CA ALA A 18 1.30 14.92 -24.59
C ALA A 18 -0.13 15.44 -24.44
N LEU A 19 -0.72 15.34 -23.24
CA LEU A 19 -2.06 15.86 -22.98
C LEU A 19 -2.11 17.39 -23.08
N LEU A 20 -1.12 18.10 -22.54
CA LEU A 20 -1.06 19.57 -22.65
C LEU A 20 -0.95 20.02 -24.11
N SER A 21 -0.13 19.33 -24.90
CA SER A 21 0.05 19.61 -26.32
C SER A 21 -1.23 19.35 -27.12
N LEU A 22 -1.90 18.23 -26.86
CA LEU A 22 -3.20 17.91 -27.46
C LEU A 22 -4.25 18.97 -27.09
N SER A 23 -4.34 19.32 -25.81
CA SER A 23 -5.31 20.30 -25.31
C SER A 23 -5.07 21.68 -25.94
N TYR A 24 -3.82 22.13 -25.96
CA TYR A 24 -3.43 23.41 -26.57
C TYR A 24 -3.74 23.43 -28.07
N TRP A 25 -3.39 22.36 -28.80
CA TRP A 25 -3.65 22.25 -30.23
C TRP A 25 -5.15 22.34 -30.54
N VAL A 26 -5.96 21.55 -29.84
CA VAL A 26 -7.42 21.52 -30.05
C VAL A 26 -8.04 22.88 -29.74
N ILE A 27 -7.78 23.43 -28.54
CA ILE A 27 -8.37 24.71 -28.12
C ILE A 27 -7.96 25.85 -29.05
N SER A 28 -6.68 25.91 -29.47
CA SER A 28 -6.20 26.98 -30.33
C SER A 28 -6.80 26.91 -31.74
N LYS A 29 -6.95 25.70 -32.30
CA LYS A 29 -7.54 25.51 -33.63
C LYS A 29 -9.03 25.79 -33.65
N GLU A 30 -9.76 25.32 -32.65
CA GLU A 30 -11.19 25.64 -32.53
C GLU A 30 -11.41 27.14 -32.23
N SER A 31 -10.53 27.79 -31.46
CA SER A 31 -10.61 29.24 -31.23
C SER A 31 -10.43 30.04 -32.51
N ALA A 32 -9.44 29.67 -33.32
CA ALA A 32 -9.22 30.32 -34.61
C ALA A 32 -10.42 30.11 -35.55
N ALA A 33 -11.00 28.91 -35.57
CA ALA A 33 -12.18 28.59 -36.37
C ALA A 33 -13.41 29.40 -35.93
N SER A 34 -13.70 29.45 -34.62
CA SER A 34 -14.81 30.24 -34.05
C SER A 34 -14.66 31.73 -34.33
N ALA A 35 -13.46 32.30 -34.15
CA ALA A 35 -13.20 33.72 -34.39
C ALA A 35 -13.37 34.12 -35.87
N GLN A 36 -12.96 33.24 -36.79
CA GLN A 36 -13.13 33.47 -38.23
C GLN A 36 -14.58 33.30 -38.68
N GLY A 37 -15.32 32.35 -38.10
CA GLY A 37 -16.76 32.21 -38.32
C GLY A 37 -17.55 33.45 -37.89
N TYR A 38 -17.20 34.06 -36.76
CA TYR A 38 -17.80 35.31 -36.28
C TYR A 38 -17.51 36.50 -37.22
N ASN A 39 -16.28 36.61 -37.73
CA ASN A 39 -15.91 37.66 -38.68
C ASN A 39 -16.63 37.52 -40.04
N TYR A 40 -16.86 36.29 -40.51
CA TYR A 40 -17.61 36.03 -41.74
C TYR A 40 -19.11 36.36 -41.60
N MET A 41 -19.74 36.01 -40.46
CA MET A 41 -21.13 36.41 -40.20
C MET A 41 -21.32 37.93 -40.13
N HIS A 42 -20.26 38.69 -39.85
CA HIS A 42 -20.28 40.15 -39.84
C HIS A 42 -19.97 40.78 -41.21
N GLN A 43 -19.45 40.00 -42.17
CA GLN A 43 -19.11 40.39 -43.54
C GLN A 43 -20.09 39.78 -44.57
N ASP A 44 -21.39 39.91 -44.35
CA ASP A 44 -22.38 39.69 -45.41
C ASP A 44 -22.33 40.85 -46.43
N SER A 45 -21.43 40.74 -47.40
CA SER A 45 -21.66 41.27 -48.75
C SER A 45 -20.95 40.39 -49.79
N LEU A 46 -21.74 39.50 -50.42
CA LEU A 46 -21.57 38.97 -51.77
C LEU A 46 -20.15 38.56 -52.18
N SER A 47 -19.65 37.44 -51.66
CA SER A 47 -18.79 36.55 -52.45
C SER A 47 -18.80 35.14 -51.87
N ALA A 48 -19.26 34.18 -52.69
CA ALA A 48 -19.19 32.77 -52.36
C ALA A 48 -17.73 32.33 -52.37
N ILE A 49 -17.17 32.06 -51.19
CA ILE A 49 -15.91 31.35 -51.04
C ILE A 49 -16.21 30.07 -50.26
N THR A 50 -15.85 28.95 -50.87
CA THR A 50 -16.01 27.60 -50.32
C THR A 50 -15.26 27.50 -48.99
N PRO A 51 -15.91 27.15 -47.87
CA PRO A 51 -15.22 27.05 -46.60
C PRO A 51 -14.39 25.76 -46.55
N THR A 52 -13.08 25.84 -46.73
CA THR A 52 -12.17 24.81 -46.21
C THR A 52 -11.87 25.12 -44.74
N PHE A 53 -12.90 25.08 -43.89
CA PHE A 53 -12.72 25.16 -42.45
C PHE A 53 -12.70 23.75 -41.90
N LYS A 54 -11.59 23.37 -41.29
CA LYS A 54 -11.54 22.21 -40.40
C LYS A 54 -10.88 22.76 -39.14
N GLY A 55 -11.59 22.75 -38.02
CA GLY A 55 -11.02 23.01 -36.69
C GLY A 55 -9.87 22.05 -36.37
N ALA A 56 -9.77 21.53 -35.16
CA ALA A 56 -8.76 20.50 -34.89
C ALA A 56 -9.08 19.15 -35.57
N GLY A 57 -10.25 19.01 -36.19
CA GLY A 57 -10.64 17.84 -36.98
C GLY A 57 -10.69 16.56 -36.14
N TYR A 58 -10.03 15.49 -36.58
CA TYR A 58 -9.97 14.23 -35.83
C TYR A 58 -9.36 14.38 -34.42
N TRP A 59 -8.49 15.37 -34.19
CA TRP A 59 -7.91 15.60 -32.87
C TRP A 59 -8.94 16.07 -31.84
N THR A 60 -9.98 16.78 -32.27
CA THR A 60 -11.10 17.18 -31.41
C THR A 60 -11.88 15.96 -30.92
N VAL A 61 -12.08 14.97 -31.79
CA VAL A 61 -12.72 13.69 -31.45
C VAL A 61 -11.84 12.91 -30.45
N ILE A 62 -10.54 12.78 -30.72
CA ILE A 62 -9.60 12.11 -29.80
C ILE A 62 -9.60 12.77 -28.43
N PHE A 63 -9.53 14.11 -28.38
CA PHE A 63 -9.58 14.88 -27.14
C PHE A 63 -10.88 14.65 -26.36
N ALA A 64 -12.03 14.71 -27.05
CA ALA A 64 -13.33 14.52 -26.41
C ALA A 64 -13.49 13.10 -25.82
N TYR A 65 -13.16 12.06 -26.58
CA TYR A 65 -13.22 10.68 -26.07
C TYR A 65 -12.18 10.39 -24.98
N TYR A 66 -10.99 10.98 -25.06
CA TYR A 66 -10.01 10.88 -23.99
C TYR A 66 -10.49 11.57 -22.70
N CYS A 67 -11.15 12.73 -22.84
CA CYS A 67 -11.83 13.41 -21.74
C CYS A 67 -12.87 12.49 -21.10
N LEU A 68 -13.75 11.88 -21.90
CA LEU A 68 -14.75 10.93 -21.41
C LEU A 68 -14.12 9.74 -20.67
N PHE A 69 -13.09 9.14 -21.27
CA PHE A 69 -12.38 8.00 -20.70
C PHE A 69 -11.81 8.33 -19.31
N ILE A 70 -11.12 9.46 -19.16
CA ILE A 70 -10.57 9.89 -17.87
C ILE A 70 -11.67 10.15 -16.85
N HIS A 71 -12.79 10.77 -17.25
CA HIS A 71 -13.92 10.98 -16.34
C HIS A 71 -14.57 9.66 -15.89
N ILE A 72 -14.67 8.67 -16.76
CA ILE A 72 -15.15 7.32 -16.41
C ILE A 72 -14.21 6.67 -15.38
N LEU A 73 -12.89 6.75 -15.58
CA LEU A 73 -11.92 6.19 -14.62
C LEU A 73 -11.98 6.89 -13.26
N VAL A 74 -12.07 8.23 -13.25
CA VAL A 74 -12.20 9.01 -12.02
C VAL A 74 -13.51 8.72 -11.29
N PHE A 75 -14.58 8.42 -12.03
CA PHE A 75 -15.86 8.00 -11.47
C PHE A 75 -15.83 6.55 -10.93
N ALA A 76 -15.14 5.63 -11.61
CA ALA A 76 -15.05 4.24 -11.16
C ALA A 76 -14.22 4.07 -9.87
N PHE A 77 -13.21 4.92 -9.65
CA PHE A 77 -12.31 4.81 -8.50
C PHE A 77 -13.02 4.95 -7.13
N PRO A 78 -13.81 6.00 -6.86
CA PRO A 78 -14.55 6.15 -5.61
C PRO A 78 -15.56 5.03 -5.35
N ILE A 79 -16.22 4.51 -6.40
CA ILE A 79 -17.12 3.34 -6.29
C ILE A 79 -16.35 2.14 -5.72
N ARG A 80 -15.16 1.87 -6.27
CA ARG A 80 -14.29 0.79 -5.79
C ARG A 80 -13.84 1.01 -4.34
N CYS A 81 -13.48 2.24 -3.98
CA CYS A 81 -13.15 2.60 -2.60
C CYS A 81 -14.34 2.38 -1.64
N CYS A 82 -15.55 2.78 -2.03
CA CYS A 82 -16.79 2.55 -1.28
C CYS A 82 -17.06 1.07 -1.07
N TYR A 83 -16.94 0.27 -2.14
CA TYR A 83 -17.11 -1.18 -2.07
C TYR A 83 -16.09 -1.83 -1.12
N ALA A 84 -14.80 -1.45 -1.26
CA ALA A 84 -13.74 -2.01 -0.44
C ALA A 84 -13.93 -1.71 1.05
N VAL A 85 -14.19 -0.44 1.41
CA VAL A 85 -14.42 -0.08 2.82
C VAL A 85 -15.69 -0.72 3.38
N PHE A 86 -16.74 -0.88 2.56
CA PHE A 86 -17.96 -1.57 2.96
C PHE A 86 -17.71 -3.05 3.24
N ASP A 87 -17.04 -3.76 2.33
CA ASP A 87 -16.72 -5.18 2.45
C ASP A 87 -15.85 -5.46 3.69
N MET A 88 -14.74 -4.71 3.84
CA MET A 88 -13.87 -4.82 5.01
C MET A 88 -14.62 -4.52 6.31
N THR A 89 -15.47 -3.48 6.32
CA THR A 89 -16.27 -3.14 7.50
C THR A 89 -17.23 -4.27 7.86
N ARG A 90 -17.90 -4.87 6.88
CA ARG A 90 -18.82 -6.00 7.09
C ARG A 90 -18.07 -7.19 7.67
N SER A 91 -16.90 -7.51 7.12
CA SER A 91 -16.06 -8.62 7.56
C SER A 91 -15.51 -8.39 8.98
N LEU A 92 -15.04 -7.18 9.30
CA LEU A 92 -14.62 -6.81 10.66
C LEU A 92 -15.77 -6.87 11.67
N LYS A 93 -16.99 -6.45 11.30
CA LYS A 93 -18.19 -6.60 12.16
C LYS A 93 -18.49 -8.07 12.43
N LYS A 94 -18.39 -8.94 11.42
CA LYS A 94 -18.60 -10.40 11.57
C LYS A 94 -17.60 -10.98 12.57
N ILE A 95 -16.32 -10.67 12.42
CA ILE A 95 -15.25 -11.11 13.34
C ILE A 95 -15.51 -10.63 14.77
N ALA A 96 -15.80 -9.33 14.94
CA ALA A 96 -16.08 -8.75 16.26
C ALA A 96 -17.28 -9.41 16.94
N ARG A 97 -18.37 -9.68 16.20
CA ARG A 97 -19.56 -10.37 16.73
C ARG A 97 -19.25 -11.81 17.16
N ASN A 98 -18.50 -12.54 16.34
CA ASN A 98 -18.12 -13.92 16.63
C ASN A 98 -17.23 -14.01 17.87
N LYS A 99 -16.30 -13.07 18.05
CA LYS A 99 -15.48 -12.98 19.28
C LYS A 99 -16.36 -12.76 20.51
N THR A 100 -17.28 -11.79 20.48
CA THR A 100 -18.18 -11.53 21.61
C THR A 100 -19.08 -12.73 21.95
N LEU A 101 -19.60 -13.45 20.94
CA LEU A 101 -20.37 -14.67 21.16
C LEU A 101 -19.53 -15.79 21.80
N ARG A 102 -18.26 -15.93 21.40
CA ARG A 102 -17.33 -16.88 22.02
C ARG A 102 -17.05 -16.50 23.47
N ASP A 103 -16.71 -15.25 23.75
CA ASP A 103 -16.46 -14.76 25.11
C ASP A 103 -17.68 -14.97 26.02
N TYR A 104 -18.89 -14.73 25.49
CA TYR A 104 -20.15 -15.02 26.19
C TYR A 104 -20.33 -16.52 26.47
N LYS A 105 -20.13 -17.39 25.48
CA LYS A 105 -20.21 -18.86 25.67
C LYS A 105 -19.20 -19.36 26.69
N PHE A 106 -17.96 -18.84 26.68
CA PHE A 106 -16.93 -19.21 27.66
C PHE A 106 -17.25 -18.71 29.07
N SER A 107 -17.76 -17.48 29.21
CA SER A 107 -18.20 -16.98 30.52
C SER A 107 -19.40 -17.76 31.07
N HIS A 108 -20.36 -18.18 30.22
CA HIS A 108 -21.48 -19.02 30.62
C HIS A 108 -21.06 -20.46 30.96
N ARG A 109 -20.06 -21.02 30.26
CA ARG A 109 -19.44 -22.31 30.64
C ARG A 109 -18.74 -22.21 32.00
N ARG A 110 -17.95 -21.16 32.27
CA ARG A 110 -17.36 -20.93 33.60
C ARG A 110 -18.40 -20.80 34.71
N ARG A 111 -19.56 -20.19 34.42
CA ARG A 111 -20.67 -20.04 35.39
C ARG A 111 -21.48 -21.33 35.58
N GLY A 112 -21.57 -22.19 34.58
CA GLY A 112 -22.20 -23.52 34.66
C GLY A 112 -21.31 -24.60 35.27
N SER A 113 -19.98 -24.45 35.18
CA SER A 113 -19.00 -25.37 35.80
C SER A 113 -18.82 -25.15 37.31
N SER A 114 -19.45 -24.13 37.91
CA SER A 114 -19.49 -23.94 39.36
C SER A 114 -20.64 -24.69 40.05
N THR A 115 -21.52 -25.35 39.28
CA THR A 115 -22.69 -26.07 39.80
C THR A 115 -22.89 -27.37 39.05
N SER A 116 -21.95 -28.31 39.12
CA SER A 116 -22.15 -29.76 38.91
C SER A 116 -20.79 -30.48 38.95
N LEU A 117 -20.33 -30.83 40.15
CA LEU A 117 -19.50 -32.02 40.38
C LEU A 117 -19.78 -32.49 41.82
N SER A 118 -20.94 -33.15 41.95
CA SER A 118 -21.14 -34.20 42.93
C SER A 118 -21.71 -35.39 42.17
N SER A 119 -21.13 -36.55 42.48
CA SER A 119 -21.59 -37.91 42.20
C SER A 119 -20.91 -38.65 41.05
N SER A 120 -20.48 -39.84 41.44
CA SER A 120 -19.59 -40.81 40.79
C SER A 120 -20.28 -41.70 39.75
N GLU A 121 -19.45 -42.52 39.10
CA GLU A 121 -19.71 -43.85 38.51
C GLU A 121 -20.11 -43.99 37.02
N THR A 122 -19.17 -44.59 36.27
CA THR A 122 -19.29 -45.90 35.56
C THR A 122 -19.93 -45.98 34.15
N LEU A 123 -19.06 -46.40 33.20
CA LEU A 123 -19.26 -47.29 32.01
C LEU A 123 -19.94 -46.85 30.69
N THR A 124 -19.31 -47.36 29.61
CA THR A 124 -19.81 -47.87 28.31
C THR A 124 -20.10 -46.95 27.11
N SER A 125 -19.23 -47.10 26.10
CA SER A 125 -19.43 -47.40 24.68
C SER A 125 -20.66 -46.90 23.87
N SER A 126 -20.34 -46.51 22.63
CA SER A 126 -20.94 -46.95 21.35
C SER A 126 -21.68 -45.91 20.48
N HIS A 127 -21.15 -45.78 19.25
CA HIS A 127 -21.78 -45.69 17.92
C HIS A 127 -23.11 -44.92 17.66
N GLY A 128 -23.11 -44.20 16.52
CA GLY A 128 -24.30 -43.91 15.70
C GLY A 128 -24.22 -42.54 14.98
N CYS A 129 -23.56 -42.43 13.82
CA CYS A 129 -24.17 -42.38 12.47
C CYS A 129 -25.40 -41.45 12.30
N SER A 130 -25.26 -40.36 11.52
CA SER A 130 -25.72 -40.30 10.12
C SER A 130 -25.86 -38.87 9.58
N ALA A 131 -25.52 -38.76 8.29
CA ALA A 131 -25.41 -37.59 7.45
C ALA A 131 -26.76 -36.94 7.07
N SER A 132 -26.70 -35.65 6.72
CA SER A 132 -27.46 -35.13 5.59
C SER A 132 -26.61 -34.16 4.77
N SER A 133 -26.51 -34.48 3.49
CA SER A 133 -25.83 -33.77 2.41
C SER A 133 -26.57 -32.49 2.01
N SER A 134 -25.83 -31.42 1.74
CA SER A 134 -26.19 -30.40 0.75
C SER A 134 -24.93 -29.66 0.32
N GLU A 135 -24.49 -29.95 -0.91
CA GLU A 135 -23.47 -29.18 -1.64
C GLU A 135 -24.08 -27.84 -2.08
N ALA A 136 -23.44 -26.72 -1.71
CA ALA A 136 -23.28 -25.52 -2.54
C ALA A 136 -22.52 -24.42 -1.77
N GLY A 137 -21.31 -24.09 -2.24
CA GLY A 137 -20.67 -22.79 -2.03
C GLY A 137 -19.59 -22.72 -0.95
N ASP A 138 -18.34 -22.73 -1.38
CA ASP A 138 -17.15 -22.37 -0.59
C ASP A 138 -17.37 -21.09 0.24
N THR A 139 -17.17 -21.18 1.56
CA THR A 139 -16.20 -20.42 2.36
C THR A 139 -16.47 -20.77 3.83
N GLU A 140 -15.49 -21.36 4.54
CA GLU A 140 -15.09 -21.15 5.95
C GLU A 140 -14.16 -22.32 6.32
N PRO A 141 -12.91 -22.09 6.79
CA PRO A 141 -12.22 -23.14 7.52
C PRO A 141 -12.89 -23.24 8.89
N GLU A 142 -13.60 -24.34 9.13
CA GLU A 142 -13.98 -24.76 10.47
C GLU A 142 -12.72 -24.85 11.34
N LEU A 143 -12.80 -24.17 12.49
CA LEU A 143 -11.71 -23.99 13.43
C LEU A 143 -11.68 -25.18 14.40
N TYR A 144 -10.47 -25.75 14.55
CA TYR A 144 -10.02 -26.79 15.49
C TYR A 144 -10.24 -28.26 15.10
N THR A 145 -9.13 -28.93 14.78
CA THR A 145 -8.87 -30.27 15.29
C THR A 145 -7.75 -30.15 16.33
N ASP A 146 -8.03 -30.56 17.57
CA ASP A 146 -7.01 -30.84 18.56
C ASP A 146 -6.19 -32.04 18.06
N ALA A 147 -4.98 -31.76 17.60
CA ALA A 147 -3.96 -32.78 17.37
C ALA A 147 -2.72 -32.36 18.16
N ASP A 148 -2.35 -33.17 19.17
CA ASP A 148 -1.07 -33.17 19.86
C ASP A 148 0.07 -33.49 18.86
N GLY A 149 0.41 -32.51 18.02
CA GLY A 149 1.66 -32.46 17.26
C GLY A 149 2.47 -31.26 17.74
N GLU A 150 3.81 -31.38 17.78
CA GLU A 150 4.66 -30.20 17.97
C GLU A 150 4.22 -29.11 16.98
N PRO A 151 3.90 -27.88 17.44
CA PRO A 151 3.44 -26.87 16.52
C PRO A 151 4.61 -26.47 15.64
N ASP A 152 4.53 -26.81 14.34
CA ASP A 152 5.36 -26.23 13.29
C ASP A 152 5.14 -24.70 13.32
N ARG A 153 5.98 -23.99 14.09
CA ARG A 153 5.76 -22.59 14.44
C ARG A 153 6.36 -21.69 13.38
N VAL A 154 5.48 -21.09 12.58
CA VAL A 154 5.82 -19.95 11.70
C VAL A 154 6.49 -18.85 12.54
N ILE A 155 7.67 -18.42 12.11
CA ILE A 155 8.45 -17.33 12.70
C ILE A 155 8.06 -16.03 12.00
N HIS A 156 7.76 -15.00 12.80
CA HIS A 156 7.50 -13.65 12.31
C HIS A 156 8.75 -12.80 12.51
N ALA A 157 9.46 -12.55 11.42
CA ALA A 157 10.63 -11.68 11.34
C ALA A 157 10.16 -10.24 11.14
N ILE A 158 10.18 -9.41 12.17
CA ILE A 158 9.60 -8.06 12.16
C ILE A 158 10.72 -7.02 12.04
N ILE A 159 10.75 -6.27 10.94
CA ILE A 159 11.72 -5.20 10.72
C ILE A 159 11.09 -3.85 11.06
N ILE A 160 11.71 -3.12 11.97
CA ILE A 160 11.32 -1.77 12.40
C ILE A 160 12.43 -0.79 11.97
N PRO A 161 12.31 -0.15 10.79
CA PRO A 161 13.26 0.85 10.33
C PRO A 161 13.11 2.14 11.15
N ASN A 162 14.23 2.72 11.54
CA ASN A 162 14.33 3.95 12.32
C ASN A 162 15.29 4.94 11.63
N TYR A 163 14.86 6.19 11.55
CA TYR A 163 15.73 7.33 11.30
C TYR A 163 15.14 8.59 11.95
N LYS A 164 15.82 9.11 12.98
CA LYS A 164 15.41 10.30 13.75
C LYS A 164 14.04 10.17 14.42
N GLU A 165 13.55 8.95 14.65
CA GLU A 165 12.36 8.73 15.47
C GLU A 165 12.72 8.87 16.95
N GLU A 166 11.77 9.40 17.72
CA GLU A 166 11.95 9.54 19.17
C GLU A 166 12.01 8.17 19.85
N MET A 167 12.79 8.07 20.94
CA MET A 167 12.91 6.82 21.72
C MET A 167 11.55 6.28 22.16
N ASP A 168 10.66 7.18 22.60
CA ASP A 168 9.32 6.82 23.07
C ASP A 168 8.45 6.20 21.96
N THR A 169 8.63 6.61 20.69
CA THR A 169 7.90 6.04 19.55
C THR A 169 8.28 4.57 19.36
N LEU A 170 9.58 4.28 19.33
CA LEU A 170 10.08 2.91 19.16
C LEU A 170 9.69 2.04 20.35
N LYS A 171 9.80 2.58 21.56
CA LYS A 171 9.40 1.91 22.79
C LYS A 171 7.91 1.56 22.79
N GLU A 172 7.03 2.50 22.44
CA GLU A 172 5.59 2.25 22.38
C GLU A 172 5.25 1.11 21.39
N THR A 173 5.87 1.12 20.21
CA THR A 173 5.70 0.04 19.21
C THR A 173 6.20 -1.31 19.74
N LEU A 174 7.35 -1.34 20.42
CA LEU A 174 7.88 -2.56 21.04
C LEU A 174 7.03 -3.05 22.23
N GLU A 175 6.46 -2.15 23.03
CA GLU A 175 5.52 -2.49 24.11
C GLU A 175 4.28 -3.20 23.56
N VAL A 176 3.71 -2.68 22.46
CA VAL A 176 2.58 -3.31 21.75
C VAL A 176 2.95 -4.70 21.25
N LEU A 177 4.07 -4.83 20.52
CA LEU A 177 4.51 -6.14 20.03
C LEU A 177 4.79 -7.13 21.18
N ALA A 178 5.39 -6.65 22.27
CA ALA A 178 5.73 -7.46 23.44
C ALA A 178 4.49 -7.91 24.24
N SER A 179 3.34 -7.23 24.09
CA SER A 179 2.09 -7.66 24.71
C SER A 179 1.41 -8.80 23.96
N HIS A 180 1.88 -9.16 22.76
CA HIS A 180 1.29 -10.23 21.96
C HIS A 180 1.58 -11.60 22.61
N PRO A 181 0.58 -12.51 22.71
CA PRO A 181 0.78 -13.82 23.34
C PRO A 181 1.89 -14.67 22.71
N GLN A 182 2.11 -14.53 21.40
CA GLN A 182 3.09 -15.28 20.62
C GLN A 182 4.48 -14.61 20.54
N ALA A 183 4.68 -13.44 21.17
CA ALA A 183 5.90 -12.65 21.01
C ALA A 183 7.17 -13.41 21.38
N ARG A 184 7.15 -14.08 22.55
CA ARG A 184 8.29 -14.84 23.08
C ARG A 184 8.63 -16.10 22.29
N SER A 185 7.66 -16.66 21.56
CA SER A 185 7.83 -17.93 20.86
C SER A 185 8.09 -17.74 19.37
N CYS A 186 7.59 -16.66 18.76
CA CYS A 186 7.53 -16.54 17.31
C CYS A 186 8.14 -15.24 16.75
N TYR A 187 8.36 -14.19 17.55
CA TYR A 187 8.79 -12.88 17.00
C TYR A 187 10.30 -12.70 17.06
N ASP A 188 10.89 -12.52 15.88
CA ASP A 188 12.25 -12.05 15.70
C ASP A 188 12.23 -10.60 15.26
N VAL A 189 12.47 -9.70 16.20
CA VAL A 189 12.43 -8.24 15.96
C VAL A 189 13.81 -7.74 15.54
N TYR A 190 13.87 -6.98 14.45
CA TYR A 190 15.08 -6.35 13.95
C TYR A 190 14.88 -4.84 13.86
N LEU A 191 15.67 -4.10 14.63
CA LEU A 191 15.72 -2.64 14.58
C LEU A 191 16.66 -2.22 13.43
N GLY A 192 16.09 -1.70 12.35
CA GLY A 192 16.85 -1.17 11.22
C GLY A 192 17.30 0.27 11.50
N MET A 193 18.55 0.46 11.90
CA MET A 193 19.09 1.78 12.27
C MET A 193 19.88 2.41 11.12
N GLU A 194 19.99 3.74 11.10
CA GLU A 194 20.80 4.48 10.13
C GLU A 194 22.07 5.06 10.79
N GLN A 195 23.26 4.81 10.22
CA GLN A 195 24.52 5.40 10.71
C GLN A 195 24.48 6.94 10.73
N ARG A 196 23.65 7.53 9.87
CA ARG A 196 23.43 8.99 9.76
C ARG A 196 22.78 9.60 11.00
N GLU A 197 22.23 8.78 11.90
CA GLU A 197 21.64 9.24 13.14
C GLU A 197 22.68 9.24 14.29
N PRO A 198 22.86 10.35 15.01
CA PRO A 198 23.79 10.39 16.13
C PRO A 198 23.32 9.51 17.29
N ASN A 199 24.26 8.83 17.96
CA ASN A 199 24.00 7.93 19.10
C ASN A 199 23.06 6.76 18.80
N VAL A 200 22.95 6.35 17.54
CA VAL A 200 21.97 5.33 17.12
C VAL A 200 22.21 3.95 17.76
N GLU A 201 23.47 3.57 17.98
CA GLU A 201 23.81 2.30 18.65
C GLU A 201 23.39 2.31 20.11
N LEU A 202 23.63 3.42 20.83
CA LEU A 202 23.18 3.57 22.22
C LEU A 202 21.64 3.47 22.31
N LYS A 203 20.94 4.08 21.35
CA LYS A 203 19.48 3.98 21.25
C LYS A 203 19.04 2.52 21.04
N ALA A 204 19.64 1.82 20.07
CA ALA A 204 19.34 0.42 19.76
C ALA A 204 19.60 -0.51 20.95
N MET A 205 20.78 -0.41 21.57
CA MET A 205 21.17 -1.23 22.71
C MET A 205 20.28 -1.00 23.93
N SER A 206 19.86 0.25 24.17
CA SER A 206 18.92 0.55 25.25
C SER A 206 17.58 -0.16 25.06
N LEU A 207 17.05 -0.16 23.82
CA LEU A 207 15.81 -0.88 23.48
C LEU A 207 16.00 -2.40 23.59
N ILE A 208 17.11 -2.94 23.07
CA ILE A 208 17.41 -4.38 23.17
C ILE A 208 17.47 -4.81 24.63
N GLN A 209 18.18 -4.07 25.49
CA GLN A 209 18.31 -4.39 26.91
C GLN A 209 16.94 -4.45 27.61
N GLU A 210 16.02 -3.56 27.25
CA GLU A 210 14.67 -3.52 27.82
C GLU A 210 13.80 -4.70 27.33
N PHE A 211 13.91 -5.08 26.04
CA PHE A 211 12.97 -6.00 25.39
C PHE A 211 13.51 -7.41 25.11
N VAL A 212 14.78 -7.72 25.35
CA VAL A 212 15.40 -9.02 24.99
C VAL A 212 14.67 -10.25 25.55
N LYS A 213 14.01 -10.13 26.72
CA LYS A 213 13.23 -11.22 27.35
C LYS A 213 11.75 -11.24 26.95
N LYS A 214 11.33 -10.39 26.02
CA LYS A 214 9.94 -10.24 25.58
C LYS A 214 9.67 -10.88 24.22
N PHE A 215 10.71 -11.09 23.43
CA PHE A 215 10.64 -11.65 22.08
C PHE A 215 11.39 -12.98 21.98
N ARG A 216 11.12 -13.76 20.92
CA ARG A 216 11.94 -14.94 20.57
C ARG A 216 13.38 -14.50 20.26
N GLY A 217 13.52 -13.37 19.58
CA GLY A 217 14.79 -12.67 19.40
C GLY A 217 14.56 -11.18 19.16
N ILE A 218 15.52 -10.37 19.58
CA ILE A 218 15.60 -8.95 19.20
C ILE A 218 17.05 -8.62 18.88
N ASP A 219 17.27 -7.95 17.76
CA ASP A 219 18.59 -7.52 17.31
C ASP A 219 18.48 -6.19 16.54
N TYR A 220 19.61 -5.61 16.16
CA TYR A 220 19.65 -4.39 15.36
C TYR A 220 20.67 -4.48 14.23
N THR A 221 20.51 -3.60 13.26
CA THR A 221 21.51 -3.36 12.21
C THR A 221 21.74 -1.86 12.08
N VAL A 222 22.92 -1.48 11.61
CA VAL A 222 23.23 -0.08 11.29
C VAL A 222 23.54 -0.02 9.79
N HIS A 223 22.65 0.58 9.03
CA HIS A 223 22.81 0.83 7.60
C HIS A 223 23.88 1.92 7.39
N PRO A 224 24.97 1.64 6.65
CA PRO A 224 26.04 2.60 6.39
C PRO A 224 25.57 3.84 5.62
N SER A 225 26.24 4.97 5.86
CA SER A 225 25.83 6.25 5.28
C SER A 225 26.33 6.50 3.84
N ASP A 226 27.27 5.69 3.37
CA ASP A 226 28.15 5.98 2.24
C ASP A 226 28.23 4.84 1.21
N ILE A 227 27.21 3.99 1.10
CA ILE A 227 27.15 2.94 0.06
C ILE A 227 26.92 3.59 -1.32
N PRO A 228 27.86 3.45 -2.28
CA PRO A 228 27.72 4.06 -3.60
C PRO A 228 26.51 3.51 -4.37
N GLY A 229 25.68 4.39 -4.91
CA GLY A 229 24.51 4.03 -5.70
C GLY A 229 23.25 3.71 -4.90
N GLU A 230 23.34 3.64 -3.57
CA GLU A 230 22.17 3.45 -2.70
C GLU A 230 21.58 4.78 -2.24
N SER A 231 20.25 4.85 -2.32
CA SER A 231 19.45 5.99 -1.85
C SER A 231 19.33 5.96 -0.34
N ALA A 232 19.35 7.12 0.31
CA ALA A 232 18.97 7.21 1.72
C ALA A 232 17.44 7.06 1.87
N GLY A 233 16.98 6.17 2.74
CA GLY A 233 15.54 6.01 3.00
C GLY A 233 15.15 4.69 3.64
N LYS A 234 13.84 4.50 3.80
CA LYS A 234 13.26 3.28 4.40
C LYS A 234 13.65 2.01 3.63
N GLY A 235 13.61 2.05 2.29
CA GLY A 235 13.94 0.91 1.42
C GLY A 235 15.32 0.32 1.69
N SER A 236 16.37 1.13 1.61
CA SER A 236 17.77 0.69 1.81
C SER A 236 18.04 0.20 3.24
N ASN A 237 17.44 0.88 4.24
CA ASN A 237 17.52 0.42 5.63
C ASN A 237 16.87 -0.97 5.81
N VAL A 238 15.65 -1.16 5.28
CA VAL A 238 14.98 -2.47 5.31
C VAL A 238 15.77 -3.52 4.53
N ALA A 239 16.35 -3.17 3.38
CA ALA A 239 17.19 -4.07 2.59
C ALA A 239 18.39 -4.58 3.41
N TRP A 240 19.09 -3.67 4.07
CA TRP A 240 20.24 -3.97 4.92
C TRP A 240 19.86 -4.85 6.11
N ALA A 241 18.77 -4.49 6.81
CA ALA A 241 18.25 -5.25 7.93
C ALA A 241 17.82 -6.67 7.50
N ALA A 242 17.12 -6.79 6.38
CA ALA A 242 16.65 -8.07 5.85
C ALA A 242 17.79 -9.00 5.44
N ARG A 243 18.87 -8.46 4.83
CA ARG A 243 20.07 -9.25 4.51
C ARG A 243 20.72 -9.82 5.77
N LYS A 244 20.84 -9.02 6.84
CA LYS A 244 21.40 -9.51 8.10
C LYS A 244 20.50 -10.56 8.75
N LEU A 245 19.20 -10.29 8.81
CA LEU A 245 18.17 -11.19 9.34
C LEU A 245 18.17 -12.54 8.61
N SER A 246 18.31 -12.52 7.28
CA SER A 246 18.34 -13.69 6.41
C SER A 246 19.44 -14.71 6.78
N GLN A 247 20.54 -14.27 7.39
CA GLN A 247 21.64 -15.13 7.84
C GLN A 247 21.26 -16.04 9.02
N LYS A 248 20.20 -15.71 9.76
CA LYS A 248 19.77 -16.45 10.96
C LYS A 248 19.08 -17.77 10.62
N TYR A 249 18.57 -17.92 9.40
CA TYR A 249 17.69 -19.03 9.03
C TYR A 249 18.38 -19.98 8.04
N SER A 250 18.47 -21.25 8.43
CA SER A 250 18.90 -22.33 7.54
C SER A 250 17.94 -22.49 6.36
N MET A 251 18.39 -23.10 5.27
CA MET A 251 17.58 -23.33 4.07
C MET A 251 16.24 -24.02 4.35
N THR A 252 16.23 -24.99 5.26
CA THR A 252 15.01 -25.73 5.63
C THR A 252 13.99 -24.91 6.42
N ALA A 253 14.45 -23.90 7.17
CA ALA A 253 13.59 -23.08 8.02
C ALA A 253 12.93 -21.92 7.27
N ARG A 254 13.46 -21.51 6.11
CA ARG A 254 13.03 -20.29 5.39
C ARG A 254 11.58 -20.33 4.94
N LYS A 255 11.08 -21.52 4.61
CA LYS A 255 9.68 -21.76 4.25
C LYS A 255 8.70 -21.36 5.36
N ASP A 256 9.13 -21.38 6.63
CA ASP A 256 8.31 -21.08 7.80
C ASP A 256 8.63 -19.69 8.39
N VAL A 257 9.36 -18.84 7.67
CA VAL A 257 9.70 -17.48 8.09
C VAL A 257 8.95 -16.46 7.24
N ILE A 258 8.19 -15.59 7.90
CA ILE A 258 7.49 -14.47 7.25
C ILE A 258 8.13 -13.17 7.73
N ILE A 259 8.64 -12.37 6.79
CA ILE A 259 9.16 -11.02 7.08
C ILE A 259 8.01 -10.02 7.05
N THR A 260 7.85 -9.23 8.11
CA THR A 260 6.92 -8.10 8.20
C THR A 260 7.71 -6.80 8.32
N GLY A 261 7.56 -5.90 7.35
CA GLY A 261 8.08 -4.53 7.45
C GLY A 261 7.02 -3.60 8.06
N ILE A 262 7.35 -2.89 9.13
CA ILE A 262 6.41 -1.94 9.78
C ILE A 262 7.02 -0.54 9.85
N ASP A 263 6.21 0.52 9.89
CA ASP A 263 6.75 1.84 10.25
C ASP A 263 7.00 1.90 11.78
N ALA A 264 7.97 2.70 12.21
CA ALA A 264 8.33 2.85 13.63
C ALA A 264 7.16 3.26 14.54
N ASP A 265 6.11 3.88 13.99
CA ASP A 265 4.91 4.33 14.69
C ASP A 265 3.64 3.50 14.34
N SER A 266 3.79 2.35 13.69
CA SER A 266 2.66 1.47 13.36
C SER A 266 2.32 0.53 14.51
N HIS A 267 1.06 0.52 14.93
CA HIS A 267 0.55 -0.45 15.90
C HIS A 267 -0.18 -1.57 15.16
N LEU A 268 0.27 -2.80 15.39
CA LEU A 268 -0.36 -4.02 14.88
C LEU A 268 -1.04 -4.75 16.03
N SER A 269 -2.22 -5.33 15.76
CA SER A 269 -2.90 -6.24 16.68
C SER A 269 -2.18 -7.58 16.75
N ALA A 270 -2.28 -8.28 17.88
CA ALA A 270 -1.86 -9.68 17.99
C ALA A 270 -2.56 -10.57 16.94
N ASN A 271 -3.78 -10.21 16.53
CA ASN A 271 -4.53 -10.89 15.48
C ASN A 271 -3.87 -10.78 14.10
N TYR A 272 -3.08 -9.73 13.83
CA TYR A 272 -2.37 -9.58 12.56
C TYR A 272 -1.49 -10.81 12.29
N PHE A 273 -0.63 -11.14 13.25
CA PHE A 273 0.30 -12.27 13.15
C PHE A 273 -0.40 -13.63 13.25
N ALA A 274 -1.47 -13.74 14.05
CA ALA A 274 -2.26 -14.96 14.13
C ALA A 274 -2.99 -15.28 12.80
N LEU A 275 -3.55 -14.26 12.14
CA LEU A 275 -4.16 -14.38 10.81
C LEU A 275 -3.11 -14.73 9.75
N LEU A 276 -1.91 -14.13 9.80
CA LEU A 276 -0.81 -14.47 8.93
C LEU A 276 -0.41 -15.94 9.05
N THR A 277 -0.12 -16.42 10.26
CA THR A 277 0.22 -17.83 10.51
C THR A 277 -0.87 -18.75 9.99
N THR A 278 -2.14 -18.43 10.28
CA THR A 278 -3.28 -19.23 9.81
C THR A 278 -3.32 -19.29 8.28
N MET A 279 -3.26 -18.14 7.59
CA MET A 279 -3.28 -18.11 6.13
C MET A 279 -2.07 -18.78 5.50
N HIS A 280 -0.91 -18.71 6.13
CA HIS A 280 0.30 -19.35 5.62
C HIS A 280 0.20 -20.89 5.70
N LEU A 281 -0.27 -21.42 6.84
CA LEU A 281 -0.42 -22.85 7.06
C LEU A 281 -1.63 -23.45 6.32
N SER A 282 -2.73 -22.72 6.16
CA SER A 282 -3.93 -23.21 5.49
C SER A 282 -3.80 -23.29 3.96
N TYR A 283 -2.80 -22.64 3.36
CA TYR A 283 -2.62 -22.59 1.91
C TYR A 283 -1.18 -22.91 1.49
N PRO A 284 -0.64 -24.09 1.84
CA PRO A 284 0.76 -24.44 1.65
C PRO A 284 1.23 -24.29 0.20
N GLU A 285 0.39 -24.64 -0.77
CA GLU A 285 0.68 -24.54 -2.21
C GLU A 285 0.98 -23.11 -2.68
N THR A 286 0.37 -22.11 -2.04
CA THR A 286 0.56 -20.69 -2.40
C THR A 286 1.39 -19.93 -1.37
N ALA A 287 1.75 -20.57 -0.27
CA ALA A 287 2.35 -19.94 0.90
C ALA A 287 3.65 -19.20 0.54
N LYS A 288 4.48 -19.81 -0.33
CA LYS A 288 5.76 -19.26 -0.81
C LYS A 288 5.62 -18.17 -1.88
N THR A 289 4.43 -17.96 -2.41
CA THR A 289 4.14 -17.01 -3.50
C THR A 289 3.05 -16.01 -3.10
N THR A 290 2.80 -15.86 -1.80
CA THR A 290 1.76 -14.98 -1.26
C THR A 290 2.38 -13.76 -0.61
N LEU A 291 1.96 -12.57 -1.03
CA LEU A 291 2.18 -11.32 -0.30
C LEU A 291 0.94 -11.02 0.56
N TYR A 292 1.15 -10.58 1.79
CA TYR A 292 0.08 -10.29 2.73
C TYR A 292 -0.02 -8.78 2.97
N SER A 293 -1.16 -8.20 2.60
CA SER A 293 -1.44 -6.76 2.72
C SER A 293 -2.51 -6.51 3.77
N ALA A 294 -2.45 -5.39 4.49
CA ALA A 294 -3.45 -5.04 5.49
C ALA A 294 -4.04 -3.65 5.24
N PRO A 295 -5.31 -3.42 5.64
CA PRO A 295 -5.89 -2.10 5.57
C PRO A 295 -5.21 -1.16 6.57
N ILE A 296 -5.06 0.11 6.22
CA ILE A 296 -4.49 1.13 7.10
C ILE A 296 -5.56 2.04 7.68
N ILE A 297 -5.33 2.53 8.89
CA ILE A 297 -6.20 3.51 9.54
C ILE A 297 -5.37 4.57 10.26
N PHE A 298 -5.78 5.83 10.10
CA PHE A 298 -5.22 6.96 10.84
C PHE A 298 -6.08 7.27 12.07
N ASP A 299 -5.77 6.62 13.19
CA ASP A 299 -6.54 6.72 14.44
C ASP A 299 -5.73 7.12 15.67
N ARG A 300 -4.41 7.31 15.55
CA ARG A 300 -3.57 7.68 16.71
C ARG A 300 -3.71 9.15 17.06
N ASN A 301 -3.53 10.06 16.09
CA ASN A 301 -3.50 11.50 16.30
C ASN A 301 -4.41 12.32 15.36
N ALA A 302 -5.39 11.69 14.69
CA ALA A 302 -6.24 12.40 13.71
C ALA A 302 -7.00 13.62 14.29
N HIS A 303 -7.28 13.64 15.59
CA HIS A 303 -7.90 14.76 16.29
C HIS A 303 -6.94 15.95 16.50
N ALA A 304 -5.63 15.74 16.38
CA ALA A 304 -4.59 16.74 16.60
C ALA A 304 -4.09 17.41 15.31
N VAL A 305 -4.49 16.91 14.12
CA VAL A 305 -4.15 17.49 12.82
C VAL A 305 -5.30 18.32 12.23
N PRO A 306 -4.99 19.34 11.41
CA PRO A 306 -6.00 20.11 10.71
C PRO A 306 -6.79 19.25 9.72
N ALA A 307 -8.06 19.62 9.47
CA ALA A 307 -8.98 18.84 8.63
C ALA A 307 -8.42 18.56 7.23
N ILE A 308 -7.72 19.51 6.63
CA ILE A 308 -7.13 19.36 5.30
C ILE A 308 -6.05 18.25 5.25
N VAL A 309 -5.26 18.09 6.30
CA VAL A 309 -4.24 17.02 6.42
C VAL A 309 -4.93 15.69 6.72
N ARG A 310 -5.87 15.70 7.67
CA ARG A 310 -6.65 14.51 8.03
C ARG A 310 -7.38 13.89 6.85
N VAL A 311 -8.06 14.70 6.03
CA VAL A 311 -8.78 14.22 4.85
C VAL A 311 -7.81 13.72 3.78
N ALA A 312 -6.65 14.37 3.61
CA ALA A 312 -5.62 13.87 2.70
C ALA A 312 -5.10 12.48 3.07
N ASP A 313 -4.94 12.21 4.36
CA ASP A 313 -4.53 10.89 4.85
C ASP A 313 -5.65 9.84 4.71
N ILE A 314 -6.91 10.22 4.97
CA ILE A 314 -8.07 9.34 4.77
C ILE A 314 -8.22 8.94 3.29
N LEU A 315 -8.08 9.89 2.36
CA LEU A 315 -8.16 9.61 0.93
C LEU A 315 -6.95 8.84 0.40
N TRP A 316 -5.76 9.09 0.96
CA TRP A 316 -4.58 8.25 0.68
C TRP A 316 -4.81 6.80 1.13
N GLY A 317 -5.33 6.61 2.35
CA GLY A 317 -5.74 5.29 2.85
C GLY A 317 -6.82 4.64 2.00
N ALA A 318 -7.76 5.42 1.45
CA ALA A 318 -8.75 4.93 0.50
C ALA A 318 -8.08 4.29 -0.72
N GLY A 319 -7.08 4.98 -1.29
CA GLY A 319 -6.29 4.48 -2.42
C GLY A 319 -5.64 3.13 -2.11
N GLY A 320 -4.93 3.00 -0.99
CA GLY A 320 -4.30 1.74 -0.57
C GLY A 320 -5.29 0.61 -0.30
N MET A 321 -6.40 0.93 0.38
CA MET A 321 -7.43 -0.06 0.74
C MET A 321 -8.32 -0.50 -0.43
N SER A 322 -8.34 0.28 -1.52
CA SER A 322 -9.24 0.06 -2.67
C SER A 322 -9.02 -1.28 -3.38
N GLY A 323 -7.90 -1.96 -3.13
CA GLY A 323 -7.60 -3.30 -3.66
C GLY A 323 -7.79 -4.44 -2.65
N LEU A 324 -8.22 -4.19 -1.41
CA LEU A 324 -8.19 -5.19 -0.32
C LEU A 324 -9.51 -5.96 -0.11
N TYR A 325 -10.50 -5.77 -0.98
CA TYR A 325 -11.79 -6.45 -0.91
C TYR A 325 -11.73 -7.91 -1.36
N GLY A 326 -12.70 -8.72 -0.92
CA GLY A 326 -12.80 -10.12 -1.31
C GLY A 326 -12.85 -10.32 -2.83
N GLY A 327 -11.93 -11.12 -3.38
CA GLY A 327 -11.84 -11.42 -4.82
C GLY A 327 -10.94 -10.47 -5.62
N SER A 328 -10.35 -9.44 -5.01
CA SER A 328 -9.34 -8.61 -5.69
C SER A 328 -8.08 -9.42 -6.01
N THR A 329 -7.58 -9.28 -7.23
CA THR A 329 -6.34 -9.93 -7.69
C THR A 329 -5.12 -9.00 -7.64
N ILE A 330 -5.35 -7.69 -7.54
CA ILE A 330 -4.30 -6.67 -7.47
C ILE A 330 -4.49 -5.85 -6.21
N ALA A 331 -3.56 -6.03 -5.28
CA ALA A 331 -3.63 -5.45 -3.94
C ALA A 331 -2.24 -5.00 -3.45
N PRO A 332 -1.62 -4.00 -4.11
CA PRO A 332 -0.37 -3.43 -3.62
C PRO A 332 -0.54 -2.93 -2.18
N PRO A 333 0.39 -3.24 -1.28
CA PRO A 333 0.31 -2.79 0.10
C PRO A 333 0.52 -1.27 0.19
N THR A 334 0.16 -0.71 1.35
CA THR A 334 0.49 0.67 1.70
C THR A 334 1.07 0.66 3.10
N SER A 335 2.33 1.05 3.24
CA SER A 335 3.15 1.10 4.46
C SER A 335 3.52 -0.27 5.07
N VAL A 336 2.56 -1.10 5.45
CA VAL A 336 2.81 -2.36 6.19
C VAL A 336 2.36 -3.57 5.41
N TYR A 337 3.28 -4.53 5.25
CA TYR A 337 3.04 -5.79 4.55
C TYR A 337 3.95 -6.89 5.06
N SER A 338 3.56 -8.13 4.75
CA SER A 338 4.33 -9.31 5.08
C SER A 338 4.61 -10.16 3.86
N VAL A 339 5.82 -10.74 3.79
CA VAL A 339 6.32 -11.54 2.67
C VAL A 339 7.08 -12.75 3.21
N PRO A 340 6.79 -13.98 2.75
CA PRO A 340 7.60 -15.16 3.07
C PRO A 340 9.06 -14.98 2.67
N LEU A 341 9.99 -15.46 3.48
CA LEU A 341 11.43 -15.35 3.22
C LEU A 341 11.82 -16.00 1.89
N ASP A 342 11.21 -17.13 1.52
CA ASP A 342 11.41 -17.77 0.22
C ASP A 342 11.10 -16.81 -0.97
N LEU A 343 10.03 -16.01 -0.86
CA LEU A 343 9.70 -15.03 -1.91
C LEU A 343 10.67 -13.85 -1.90
N VAL A 344 11.14 -13.43 -0.73
CA VAL A 344 12.15 -12.38 -0.58
C VAL A 344 13.47 -12.80 -1.23
N ASP A 345 13.90 -14.06 -1.02
CA ASP A 345 15.10 -14.62 -1.67
C ASP A 345 14.96 -14.62 -3.19
N ARG A 346 13.79 -15.05 -3.66
CA ARG A 346 13.45 -15.14 -5.07
C ARG A 346 13.49 -13.80 -5.81
N VAL A 347 13.23 -12.69 -5.12
CA VAL A 347 13.32 -11.34 -5.70
C VAL A 347 14.61 -10.59 -5.34
N GLY A 348 15.50 -11.21 -4.57
CA GLY A 348 16.75 -10.58 -4.13
C GLY A 348 16.56 -9.45 -3.12
N GLY A 349 15.47 -9.44 -2.35
CA GLY A 349 15.19 -8.42 -1.34
C GLY A 349 14.70 -7.09 -1.91
N TRP A 350 15.04 -6.00 -1.24
CA TRP A 350 14.60 -4.64 -1.57
C TRP A 350 15.63 -3.94 -2.45
N ASP A 351 15.14 -3.24 -3.49
CA ASP A 351 16.01 -2.40 -4.32
C ASP A 351 16.30 -1.09 -3.58
N CYS A 352 17.54 -0.64 -3.69
CA CYS A 352 18.06 0.52 -2.95
C CYS A 352 18.29 1.74 -3.85
N ASP A 353 17.96 1.64 -5.14
CA ASP A 353 18.16 2.73 -6.11
C ASP A 353 17.11 3.85 -5.98
N ASN A 354 17.34 4.95 -6.69
CA ASN A 354 16.51 6.16 -6.59
C ASN A 354 15.09 5.98 -7.17
N GLU A 355 14.81 4.87 -7.87
CA GLU A 355 13.47 4.58 -8.38
C GLU A 355 12.59 3.88 -7.34
N ALA A 356 13.18 3.18 -6.37
CA ALA A 356 12.50 2.40 -5.34
C ALA A 356 12.12 3.20 -4.08
N ILE A 357 11.68 4.46 -4.24
CA ILE A 357 11.31 5.33 -3.10
C ILE A 357 10.08 4.81 -2.33
N GLY A 358 9.07 4.33 -3.05
CA GLY A 358 7.91 3.65 -2.49
C GLY A 358 8.21 2.16 -2.32
N GLU A 359 8.94 1.80 -1.27
CA GLU A 359 9.52 0.45 -1.14
C GLU A 359 8.46 -0.66 -1.10
N ASP A 360 7.26 -0.32 -0.64
CA ASP A 360 6.10 -1.21 -0.52
C ASP A 360 5.52 -1.58 -1.88
N LEU A 361 5.18 -0.58 -2.70
CA LEU A 361 4.74 -0.78 -4.09
C LEU A 361 5.86 -1.41 -4.92
N HIS A 362 7.10 -0.94 -4.76
CA HIS A 362 8.24 -1.46 -5.50
C HIS A 362 8.46 -2.96 -5.21
N MET A 363 8.49 -3.36 -3.94
CA MET A 363 8.59 -4.77 -3.55
C MET A 363 7.41 -5.60 -4.09
N TYR A 364 6.20 -5.06 -4.07
CA TYR A 364 5.05 -5.71 -4.69
C TYR A 364 5.26 -5.96 -6.19
N LEU A 365 5.77 -4.96 -6.93
CA LEU A 365 6.06 -5.10 -8.37
C LEU A 365 7.17 -6.13 -8.61
N LYS A 366 8.23 -6.14 -7.79
CA LYS A 366 9.27 -7.17 -7.85
C LYS A 366 8.67 -8.56 -7.72
N CYS A 367 7.87 -8.80 -6.68
CA CYS A 367 7.20 -10.08 -6.44
C CYS A 367 6.25 -10.45 -7.59
N PHE A 368 5.47 -9.48 -8.08
CA PHE A 368 4.50 -9.66 -9.15
C PHE A 368 5.17 -10.10 -10.46
N PHE A 369 6.18 -9.37 -10.92
CA PHE A 369 6.88 -9.70 -12.16
C PHE A 369 7.81 -10.91 -12.03
N ALA A 370 8.39 -11.13 -10.85
CA ALA A 370 9.14 -12.36 -10.59
C ALA A 370 8.25 -13.59 -10.76
N LEU A 371 6.98 -13.53 -10.39
CA LEU A 371 5.99 -14.62 -10.54
C LEU A 371 5.23 -14.57 -11.88
N ASN A 372 5.73 -13.87 -12.90
CA ASN A 372 5.07 -13.73 -14.20
C ASN A 372 3.62 -13.19 -14.10
N GLY A 373 3.32 -12.36 -13.11
CA GLY A 373 1.98 -11.83 -12.84
C GLY A 373 1.08 -12.76 -12.01
N ASN A 374 1.58 -13.91 -11.55
CA ASN A 374 0.84 -14.87 -10.73
C ASN A 374 1.06 -14.71 -9.22
N LEU A 375 1.48 -13.52 -8.77
CA LEU A 375 1.54 -13.21 -7.34
C LEU A 375 0.17 -13.41 -6.69
N THR A 376 0.15 -14.20 -5.63
CA THR A 376 -1.04 -14.32 -4.77
C THR A 376 -0.99 -13.21 -3.74
N VAL A 377 -2.12 -12.55 -3.50
CA VAL A 377 -2.21 -11.53 -2.46
C VAL A 377 -3.35 -11.88 -1.52
N ARG A 378 -3.11 -11.78 -0.21
CA ARG A 378 -4.12 -12.06 0.80
C ARG A 378 -4.25 -10.88 1.76
N THR A 379 -5.49 -10.46 1.99
CA THR A 379 -5.80 -9.39 2.94
C THR A 379 -5.73 -9.91 4.37
N VAL A 380 -4.77 -9.43 5.15
CA VAL A 380 -4.78 -9.57 6.61
C VAL A 380 -5.83 -8.60 7.13
N LEU A 381 -7.00 -9.12 7.49
CA LEU A 381 -8.11 -8.30 7.99
C LEU A 381 -7.90 -7.86 9.46
N SER A 382 -6.78 -7.18 9.69
CA SER A 382 -6.36 -6.57 10.93
C SER A 382 -5.81 -5.18 10.60
N PRO A 383 -6.63 -4.12 10.71
CA PRO A 383 -6.23 -2.77 10.35
C PRO A 383 -4.98 -2.30 11.10
N VAL A 384 -4.03 -1.73 10.37
CA VAL A 384 -2.79 -1.18 10.91
C VAL A 384 -3.05 0.24 11.37
N SER A 385 -2.83 0.48 12.67
CA SER A 385 -3.05 1.78 13.29
C SER A 385 -1.83 2.68 13.10
N GLN A 386 -2.05 3.82 12.45
CA GLN A 386 -1.01 4.76 12.03
C GLN A 386 -1.29 6.18 12.56
N SER A 387 -0.24 6.99 12.55
CA SER A 387 -0.33 8.42 12.84
C SER A 387 -0.39 9.24 11.56
N ASN A 388 -1.24 10.26 11.56
CA ASN A 388 -1.17 11.37 10.62
C ASN A 388 0.17 12.10 10.77
N VAL A 389 0.67 12.65 9.68
CA VAL A 389 1.87 13.49 9.70
C VAL A 389 1.59 14.82 10.39
N CYS A 390 2.54 15.26 11.23
CA CYS A 390 2.50 16.54 11.91
C CYS A 390 3.77 17.35 11.66
N GLY A 391 3.63 18.66 11.68
CA GLY A 391 4.72 19.61 11.66
C GLY A 391 5.44 19.73 13.00
N ASN A 392 6.09 20.86 13.23
CA ASN A 392 6.95 21.07 14.40
C ASN A 392 6.19 21.37 15.71
N GLY A 393 4.89 21.06 15.80
CA GLY A 393 4.08 21.26 17.01
C GLY A 393 3.77 22.73 17.35
N SER A 394 3.98 23.67 16.41
CA SER A 394 3.55 25.06 16.57
C SER A 394 2.02 25.15 16.61
N LYS A 395 1.46 26.08 17.39
CA LYS A 395 0.00 26.32 17.44
C LYS A 395 -0.42 27.46 16.50
N GLY A 396 -1.72 27.56 16.21
CA GLY A 396 -2.29 28.62 15.37
C GLY A 396 -1.94 28.50 13.89
N LEU A 397 -1.96 29.61 13.14
CA LEU A 397 -1.72 29.64 11.69
C LEU A 397 -0.33 29.10 11.30
N ARG A 398 0.69 29.36 12.12
CA ARG A 398 2.04 28.82 11.92
C ARG A 398 2.07 27.29 12.04
N GLY A 399 1.30 26.76 12.98
CA GLY A 399 1.08 25.32 13.13
C GLY A 399 0.42 24.70 11.90
N LEU A 400 -0.71 25.27 11.50
CA LEU A 400 -1.46 24.85 10.31
C LEU A 400 -0.55 24.80 9.07
N TYR A 401 0.21 25.86 8.81
CA TYR A 401 1.15 25.90 7.69
C TYR A 401 2.22 24.81 7.81
N SER A 402 2.78 24.61 9.00
CA SER A 402 3.79 23.57 9.23
C SER A 402 3.24 22.17 8.99
N ASP A 403 2.00 21.88 9.41
CA ASP A 403 1.35 20.58 9.18
C ASP A 403 1.05 20.36 7.70
N MET A 404 0.52 21.39 7.02
CA MET A 404 0.28 21.34 5.58
C MET A 404 1.57 21.10 4.79
N GLN A 405 2.65 21.78 5.15
CA GLN A 405 3.95 21.60 4.52
C GLN A 405 4.51 20.19 4.77
N ALA A 406 4.38 19.66 5.98
CA ALA A 406 4.81 18.30 6.30
C ALA A 406 4.02 17.26 5.51
N ARG A 407 2.70 17.45 5.36
CA ARG A 407 1.85 16.58 4.54
C ARG A 407 2.14 16.70 3.05
N TYR A 408 2.48 17.90 2.57
CA TYR A 408 2.88 18.11 1.18
C TYR A 408 4.18 17.38 0.86
N LYS A 409 5.19 17.44 1.75
CA LYS A 409 6.43 16.66 1.59
C LYS A 409 6.16 15.15 1.53
N GLN A 410 5.19 14.66 2.30
CA GLN A 410 4.77 13.26 2.21
C GLN A 410 4.06 12.95 0.88
N ALA A 411 3.16 13.84 0.42
CA ALA A 411 2.52 13.72 -0.89
C ALA A 411 3.55 13.65 -2.03
N MET A 412 4.59 14.49 -1.96
CA MET A 412 5.69 14.47 -2.90
C MET A 412 6.39 13.12 -2.93
N ARG A 413 6.70 12.50 -1.79
CA ARG A 413 7.30 11.15 -1.74
C ARG A 413 6.41 10.10 -2.39
N HIS A 414 5.10 10.14 -2.10
CA HIS A 414 4.14 9.21 -2.71
C HIS A 414 4.06 9.39 -4.23
N MET A 415 4.02 10.63 -4.72
CA MET A 415 3.94 10.92 -6.15
C MET A 415 5.27 10.72 -6.90
N TRP A 416 6.40 10.82 -6.20
CA TRP A 416 7.71 10.44 -6.75
C TRP A 416 7.78 8.95 -7.05
N GLY A 417 7.01 8.13 -6.34
CA GLY A 417 6.75 6.72 -6.65
C GLY A 417 6.19 6.49 -8.07
N ALA A 418 5.82 7.53 -8.83
CA ALA A 418 5.51 7.39 -10.26
C ALA A 418 6.66 6.75 -11.09
N LEU A 419 7.90 6.73 -10.57
CA LEU A 419 9.01 5.95 -11.14
C LEU A 419 8.70 4.44 -11.21
N ASP A 420 7.87 3.90 -10.31
CA ASP A 420 7.43 2.51 -10.32
C ASP A 420 6.59 2.14 -11.54
N SER A 421 5.87 3.10 -12.13
CA SER A 421 5.22 2.88 -13.43
C SER A 421 6.26 2.64 -14.53
N GLY A 422 7.37 3.36 -14.48
CA GLY A 422 8.50 3.18 -15.38
C GLY A 422 9.20 1.84 -15.17
N TYR A 423 9.40 1.46 -13.90
CA TYR A 423 9.92 0.15 -13.52
C TYR A 423 9.02 -0.99 -14.06
N ALA A 424 7.71 -0.91 -13.85
CA ALA A 424 6.75 -1.88 -14.35
C ALA A 424 6.77 -2.00 -15.88
N LEU A 425 6.88 -0.87 -16.61
CA LEU A 425 7.03 -0.87 -18.07
C LEU A 425 8.28 -1.64 -18.51
N ARG A 426 9.41 -1.47 -17.82
CA ARG A 426 10.63 -2.21 -18.13
C ARG A 426 10.47 -3.70 -17.83
N LYS A 427 9.89 -4.03 -16.68
CA LYS A 427 9.63 -5.43 -16.29
C LYS A 427 8.65 -6.15 -17.21
N VAL A 428 7.65 -5.48 -17.77
CA VAL A 428 6.75 -6.12 -18.75
C VAL A 428 7.47 -6.42 -20.07
N VAL A 429 8.42 -5.58 -20.48
CA VAL A 429 9.24 -5.83 -21.68
C VAL A 429 10.20 -6.99 -21.45
N GLU A 430 10.88 -7.03 -20.29
CA GLU A 430 11.71 -8.16 -19.88
C GLU A 430 10.89 -9.46 -19.86
N LEU A 431 9.72 -9.44 -19.19
CA LEU A 431 8.81 -10.59 -19.14
C LEU A 431 8.37 -11.05 -20.54
N TRP A 432 8.07 -10.12 -21.44
CA TRP A 432 7.71 -10.45 -22.82
C TRP A 432 8.85 -11.12 -23.57
N GLN A 433 10.08 -10.62 -23.42
CA GLN A 433 11.28 -11.21 -24.03
C GLN A 433 11.54 -12.61 -23.49
N GLU A 434 11.38 -12.79 -22.18
CA GLU A 434 11.68 -14.03 -21.45
C GLU A 434 10.50 -14.99 -21.36
N ARG A 435 9.34 -14.71 -21.98
CA ARG A 435 8.09 -15.47 -21.80
C ARG A 435 8.16 -17.00 -22.04
N LYS A 436 9.23 -17.49 -22.68
CA LYS A 436 9.49 -18.92 -22.92
C LYS A 436 10.36 -19.58 -21.85
N HIS A 437 11.03 -18.80 -20.98
CA HIS A 437 11.90 -19.26 -19.92
C HIS A 437 11.15 -19.24 -18.59
N THR A 438 10.58 -20.39 -18.20
CA THR A 438 9.83 -20.54 -16.95
C THR A 438 10.65 -21.15 -15.81
N SER A 439 11.80 -21.76 -16.10
CA SER A 439 12.75 -22.20 -15.07
C SER A 439 13.48 -20.97 -14.51
N ARG A 440 13.51 -20.83 -13.19
CA ARG A 440 14.29 -19.79 -12.50
C ARG A 440 15.04 -20.38 -11.32
N ALA A 441 16.26 -19.90 -11.13
CA ALA A 441 17.09 -20.20 -9.97
C ALA A 441 17.29 -18.95 -9.13
N PHE A 442 17.30 -19.10 -7.80
CA PHE A 442 17.57 -18.02 -6.85
C PHE A 442 18.37 -18.53 -5.66
N ARG A 443 19.01 -17.60 -4.94
CA ARG A 443 19.85 -17.87 -3.76
C ARG A 443 19.30 -17.15 -2.52
N PRO A 444 19.69 -17.57 -1.31
CA PRO A 444 19.41 -16.84 -0.08
C PRO A 444 19.80 -15.37 -0.18
N LEU A 445 18.96 -14.50 0.37
CA LEU A 445 19.12 -13.05 0.32
C LEU A 445 20.48 -12.57 0.87
N HIS A 446 21.06 -13.28 1.84
CA HIS A 446 22.35 -12.88 2.42
C HIS A 446 23.56 -13.24 1.54
N THR A 447 23.37 -14.10 0.54
CA THR A 447 24.43 -14.55 -0.39
C THR A 447 24.45 -13.74 -1.68
N SER A 448 23.35 -13.04 -2.02
CA SER A 448 23.31 -12.15 -3.18
C SER A 448 24.12 -10.87 -2.91
N LEU A 449 25.32 -10.79 -3.45
CA LEU A 449 26.24 -9.66 -3.29
C LEU A 449 25.81 -8.47 -4.17
N GLY A 450 24.75 -7.75 -3.79
CA GLY A 450 24.46 -6.37 -4.24
C GLY A 450 24.31 -6.08 -5.75
N ASP A 451 24.62 -7.02 -6.65
CA ASP A 451 24.59 -6.84 -8.09
C ASP A 451 23.35 -7.53 -8.66
N ALA A 452 22.67 -6.85 -9.59
CA ALA A 452 21.41 -7.34 -10.17
C ALA A 452 21.60 -8.64 -10.98
N SER A 453 22.84 -8.92 -11.43
CA SER A 453 23.23 -10.16 -12.11
C SER A 453 23.38 -11.37 -11.18
N ASP A 454 23.51 -11.17 -9.86
CA ASP A 454 23.72 -12.27 -8.90
C ASP A 454 22.41 -12.84 -8.33
N VAL A 455 21.29 -12.15 -8.57
CA VAL A 455 19.96 -12.57 -8.11
C VAL A 455 19.34 -13.63 -9.04
N TYR A 456 19.80 -13.67 -10.29
CA TYR A 456 19.24 -14.52 -11.35
C TYR A 456 20.37 -15.26 -12.06
N VAL A 457 20.32 -16.59 -12.05
CA VAL A 457 21.16 -17.41 -12.92
C VAL A 457 20.34 -17.73 -14.17
N PRO A 458 20.66 -17.15 -15.35
CA PRO A 458 20.04 -17.59 -16.60
C PRO A 458 20.48 -19.04 -16.84
N GLU A 459 19.54 -19.98 -16.86
CA GLU A 459 19.83 -21.29 -17.46
C GLU A 459 20.02 -21.06 -18.96
N ALA A 460 21.22 -21.38 -19.46
CA ALA A 460 21.44 -21.49 -20.89
C ALA A 460 20.39 -22.46 -21.47
N PRO A 461 19.86 -22.21 -22.68
CA PRO A 461 19.02 -23.19 -23.34
C PRO A 461 19.77 -24.52 -23.34
N LEU A 462 19.06 -25.60 -22.99
CA LEU A 462 19.53 -26.96 -23.20
C LEU A 462 19.96 -27.07 -24.68
N ASP A 463 21.25 -26.93 -24.95
CA ASP A 463 21.82 -27.44 -26.18
C ASP A 463 21.50 -28.93 -26.15
N GLN A 464 20.68 -29.36 -27.11
CA GLN A 464 20.28 -30.77 -27.29
C GLN A 464 21.47 -31.72 -27.53
N GLU A 465 22.71 -31.21 -27.47
CA GLU A 465 23.93 -31.95 -27.80
C GLU A 465 24.77 -32.37 -26.58
N ASN A 466 24.46 -31.94 -25.34
CA ASN A 466 25.25 -32.41 -24.19
C ASN A 466 24.45 -32.59 -22.88
N PRO A 467 23.90 -33.79 -22.60
CA PRO A 467 23.09 -34.06 -21.40
C PRO A 467 23.89 -34.15 -20.08
N GLU A 468 25.20 -33.87 -20.07
CA GLU A 468 26.09 -34.06 -18.92
C GLU A 468 26.70 -32.77 -18.33
N GLN A 469 26.09 -31.59 -18.53
CA GLN A 469 26.45 -30.45 -17.67
C GLN A 469 25.88 -30.69 -16.27
N PRO A 470 26.71 -30.83 -15.21
CA PRO A 470 26.22 -31.12 -13.89
C PRO A 470 25.43 -29.92 -13.40
N ARG A 471 24.14 -30.13 -13.11
CA ARG A 471 23.39 -29.22 -12.25
C ARG A 471 24.22 -29.02 -10.99
N GLU A 472 24.49 -27.79 -10.59
CA GLU A 472 24.91 -27.48 -9.21
C GLU A 472 23.71 -27.76 -8.28
N SER A 473 23.27 -29.02 -8.22
CA SER A 473 22.19 -29.52 -7.36
C SER A 473 22.77 -30.55 -6.39
N GLY A 474 23.92 -30.21 -5.80
CA GLY A 474 24.49 -30.96 -4.70
C GLY A 474 23.75 -30.64 -3.41
N ILE A 475 23.84 -31.53 -2.42
CA ILE A 475 23.33 -31.32 -1.05
C ILE A 475 23.89 -30.04 -0.37
N PHE A 476 24.92 -29.43 -0.98
CA PHE A 476 25.59 -28.20 -0.55
C PHE A 476 25.36 -26.98 -1.47
N SER A 477 24.47 -27.04 -2.46
CA SER A 477 24.16 -25.88 -3.30
C SER A 477 23.13 -24.97 -2.63
N ASP A 478 23.48 -23.72 -2.36
CA ASP A 478 22.54 -22.68 -1.87
C ASP A 478 21.57 -22.18 -2.98
N VAL A 479 21.46 -22.91 -4.09
CA VAL A 479 20.64 -22.54 -5.24
C VAL A 479 19.32 -23.29 -5.20
N THR A 480 18.21 -22.56 -5.23
CA THR A 480 16.85 -23.10 -5.32
C THR A 480 16.34 -22.95 -6.74
N HIS A 481 15.91 -24.04 -7.37
CA HIS A 481 15.30 -24.05 -8.70
C HIS A 481 13.78 -24.17 -8.58
N ASP A 482 13.05 -23.37 -9.35
CA ASP A 482 11.59 -23.39 -9.39
C ASP A 482 11.07 -23.21 -10.83
N THR A 483 9.93 -23.84 -11.13
CA THR A 483 9.29 -23.75 -12.45
C THR A 483 8.03 -22.90 -12.34
N LEU A 484 8.01 -21.82 -13.11
CA LEU A 484 6.94 -20.82 -13.03
C LEU A 484 5.78 -21.10 -13.95
N GLN A 485 4.62 -20.65 -13.51
CA GLN A 485 3.44 -20.53 -14.36
C GLN A 485 3.70 -19.52 -15.49
N ALA A 486 2.98 -19.72 -16.60
CA ALA A 486 3.02 -18.82 -17.74
C ALA A 486 2.57 -17.39 -17.37
N PRO A 487 2.98 -16.36 -18.13
CA PRO A 487 2.58 -14.98 -17.89
C PRO A 487 1.07 -14.77 -17.82
N ASN A 488 0.60 -14.16 -16.73
CA ASN A 488 -0.80 -13.78 -16.55
C ASN A 488 -1.08 -12.38 -17.10
N TRP A 489 -1.36 -12.32 -18.41
CA TRP A 489 -1.59 -11.05 -19.11
C TRP A 489 -2.78 -10.25 -18.59
N GLU A 490 -3.83 -10.92 -18.12
CA GLU A 490 -5.01 -10.26 -17.56
C GLU A 490 -4.65 -9.49 -16.29
N ARG A 491 -3.96 -10.13 -15.34
CA ARG A 491 -3.50 -9.47 -14.11
C ARG A 491 -2.49 -8.36 -14.40
N ILE A 492 -1.65 -8.52 -15.42
CA ILE A 492 -0.73 -7.46 -15.86
C ILE A 492 -1.52 -6.23 -16.33
N VAL A 493 -2.59 -6.40 -17.13
CA VAL A 493 -3.47 -5.29 -17.55
C VAL A 493 -4.12 -4.61 -16.34
N TYR A 494 -4.63 -5.39 -15.38
CA TYR A 494 -5.19 -4.84 -14.14
C TYR A 494 -4.15 -4.07 -13.32
N LEU A 495 -2.91 -4.55 -13.24
CA LEU A 495 -1.82 -3.84 -12.58
C LEU A 495 -1.53 -2.51 -13.26
N PHE A 496 -1.40 -2.46 -14.58
CA PHE A 496 -1.14 -1.22 -15.31
C PHE A 496 -2.29 -0.21 -15.18
N HIS A 497 -3.53 -0.69 -15.17
CA HIS A 497 -4.69 0.13 -14.84
C HIS A 497 -4.57 0.73 -13.43
N ARG A 498 -4.07 -0.03 -12.45
CA ARG A 498 -3.84 0.45 -11.07
C ARG A 498 -2.70 1.44 -10.95
N LEU A 499 -1.59 1.23 -11.66
CA LEU A 499 -0.50 2.19 -11.74
C LEU A 499 -0.93 3.49 -12.45
N PHE A 500 -1.80 3.39 -13.47
CA PHE A 500 -2.35 4.56 -14.15
C PHE A 500 -3.21 5.41 -13.22
N GLU A 501 -4.13 4.78 -12.47
CA GLU A 501 -4.95 5.45 -11.46
C GLU A 501 -4.10 6.16 -10.38
N ALA A 502 -3.03 5.52 -9.91
CA ALA A 502 -2.20 6.08 -8.84
C ALA A 502 -1.30 7.23 -9.32
N HIS A 503 -0.64 7.07 -10.47
CA HIS A 503 0.49 7.92 -10.86
C HIS A 503 0.19 8.93 -11.96
N PHE A 504 -0.91 8.77 -12.70
CA PHE A 504 -1.24 9.62 -13.86
C PHE A 504 -2.59 10.33 -13.70
N LEU A 505 -3.60 9.61 -13.22
CA LEU A 505 -4.98 10.08 -13.19
C LEU A 505 -5.19 11.40 -12.42
N PRO A 506 -4.55 11.65 -11.25
CA PRO A 506 -4.76 12.89 -10.51
C PRO A 506 -4.43 14.15 -11.34
N LEU A 507 -3.34 14.09 -12.12
CA LEU A 507 -2.90 15.20 -12.95
C LEU A 507 -3.67 15.28 -14.27
N GLN A 508 -3.85 14.14 -14.94
CA GLN A 508 -4.61 14.03 -16.21
C GLN A 508 -6.01 14.63 -16.04
N MET A 509 -6.71 14.27 -14.95
CA MET A 509 -8.03 14.81 -14.64
C MET A 509 -8.01 16.33 -14.44
N THR A 510 -7.03 16.85 -13.70
CA THR A 510 -6.91 18.30 -13.44
C THR A 510 -6.69 19.10 -14.72
N ILE A 511 -5.81 18.62 -15.60
CA ILE A 511 -5.57 19.23 -16.91
C ILE A 511 -6.85 19.20 -17.75
N LEU A 512 -7.53 18.06 -17.81
CA LEU A 512 -8.74 17.89 -18.62
C LEU A 512 -9.90 18.74 -18.13
N VAL A 513 -10.10 18.92 -16.82
CA VAL A 513 -11.14 19.82 -16.30
C VAL A 513 -10.92 21.26 -16.77
N VAL A 514 -9.68 21.74 -16.73
CA VAL A 514 -9.35 23.09 -17.22
C VAL A 514 -9.50 23.16 -18.73
N ALA A 515 -8.91 22.21 -19.46
CA ALA A 515 -8.93 22.16 -20.92
C ALA A 515 -10.33 22.03 -21.49
N SER A 516 -11.18 21.16 -20.92
CA SER A 516 -12.56 20.98 -21.38
C SER A 516 -13.41 22.21 -21.11
N THR A 517 -13.18 22.91 -19.99
CA THR A 517 -13.88 24.17 -19.68
C THR A 517 -13.53 25.26 -20.69
N LEU A 518 -12.24 25.41 -21.01
CA LEU A 518 -11.77 26.36 -22.03
C LEU A 518 -12.29 25.97 -23.42
N TYR A 519 -12.29 24.69 -23.75
CA TYR A 519 -12.83 24.18 -25.01
C TYR A 519 -14.31 24.53 -25.19
N VAL A 520 -15.15 24.25 -24.19
CA VAL A 520 -16.58 24.57 -24.24
C VAL A 520 -16.81 26.08 -24.35
N TRP A 521 -16.02 26.89 -23.67
CA TRP A 521 -16.10 28.34 -23.76
C TRP A 521 -15.75 28.87 -25.16
N VAL A 522 -14.69 28.34 -25.78
CA VAL A 522 -14.23 28.74 -27.11
C VAL A 522 -15.16 28.29 -28.25
N THR A 523 -15.85 27.16 -28.06
CA THR A 523 -16.74 26.55 -29.06
C THR A 523 -18.21 26.93 -28.87
N GLU A 524 -18.50 27.85 -27.95
CA GLU A 524 -19.86 28.32 -27.67
C GLU A 524 -20.49 28.91 -28.96
N GLY A 525 -21.61 28.30 -29.40
CA GLY A 525 -22.33 28.73 -30.60
C GLY A 525 -21.88 28.10 -31.93
N SER A 526 -20.87 27.21 -31.94
CA SER A 526 -20.42 26.52 -33.17
C SER A 526 -21.27 25.29 -33.51
N GLU A 527 -21.83 25.22 -34.73
CA GLU A 527 -22.67 24.09 -35.18
C GLU A 527 -21.86 22.81 -35.44
N GLU A 528 -20.64 22.90 -35.96
CA GLU A 528 -19.78 21.74 -36.23
C GLU A 528 -19.40 20.96 -34.96
N VAL A 529 -19.44 21.59 -33.79
CA VAL A 529 -19.08 20.99 -32.49
C VAL A 529 -20.29 20.39 -31.76
N ALA A 530 -21.51 20.62 -32.26
CA ALA A 530 -22.75 20.16 -31.61
C ALA A 530 -22.79 18.63 -31.39
N HIS A 531 -22.17 17.85 -32.28
CA HIS A 531 -22.14 16.39 -32.21
C HIS A 531 -21.29 15.79 -31.07
N LEU A 532 -20.38 16.58 -30.46
CA LEU A 532 -19.54 16.15 -29.32
C LEU A 532 -19.99 16.74 -27.99
N ARG A 533 -20.95 17.68 -27.99
CA ARG A 533 -21.38 18.40 -26.77
C ARG A 533 -21.87 17.46 -25.67
N TRP A 534 -22.59 16.40 -26.03
CA TRP A 534 -23.09 15.39 -25.11
C TRP A 534 -21.97 14.73 -24.28
N ILE A 535 -20.75 14.61 -24.83
CA ILE A 535 -19.61 14.04 -24.10
C ILE A 535 -19.29 14.90 -22.89
N PHE A 536 -19.21 16.22 -23.09
CA PHE A 536 -18.88 17.16 -22.02
C PHE A 536 -20.01 17.28 -20.99
N ASP A 537 -21.27 17.12 -21.42
CA ASP A 537 -22.41 17.02 -20.51
C ASP A 537 -22.31 15.77 -19.62
N ILE A 538 -21.98 14.61 -20.21
CA ILE A 538 -21.71 13.38 -19.44
C ILE A 538 -20.52 13.58 -18.49
N CYS A 539 -19.41 14.16 -18.95
CA CYS A 539 -18.27 14.46 -18.09
C CYS A 539 -18.66 15.32 -16.87
N ASN A 540 -19.52 16.32 -17.06
CA ASN A 540 -20.05 17.14 -15.97
C ASN A 540 -20.91 16.34 -14.98
N VAL A 541 -21.76 15.44 -15.49
CA VAL A 541 -22.55 14.53 -14.64
C VAL A 541 -21.64 13.60 -13.85
N LEU A 542 -20.70 12.91 -14.52
CA LEU A 542 -19.74 12.00 -13.88
C LEU A 542 -18.91 12.71 -12.81
N ARG A 543 -18.44 13.93 -13.08
CA ARG A 543 -17.71 14.75 -12.10
C ARG A 543 -18.57 15.06 -10.88
N THR A 544 -19.82 15.46 -11.08
CA THR A 544 -20.75 15.78 -9.99
C THR A 544 -21.05 14.55 -9.14
N LEU A 545 -21.33 13.41 -9.77
CA LEU A 545 -21.56 12.14 -9.06
C LEU A 545 -20.30 11.67 -8.34
N GLY A 546 -19.11 11.79 -8.94
CA GLY A 546 -17.84 11.45 -8.30
C GLY A 546 -17.60 12.24 -7.01
N PHE A 547 -17.96 13.52 -6.94
CA PHE A 547 -17.92 14.29 -5.69
C PHE A 547 -18.87 13.71 -4.62
N MET A 548 -20.07 13.30 -5.02
CA MET A 548 -21.04 12.67 -4.12
C MET A 548 -20.55 11.29 -3.63
N GLU A 549 -19.85 10.54 -4.47
CA GLU A 549 -19.26 9.25 -4.10
C GLU A 549 -18.10 9.39 -3.10
N ILE A 550 -17.27 10.43 -3.20
CA ILE A 550 -16.26 10.70 -2.16
C ILE A 550 -16.93 11.04 -0.83
N ALA A 551 -18.03 11.79 -0.84
CA ALA A 551 -18.80 12.04 0.37
C ALA A 551 -19.41 10.73 0.94
N LEU A 552 -19.92 9.85 0.09
CA LEU A 552 -20.38 8.52 0.49
C LEU A 552 -19.24 7.68 1.09
N TYR A 553 -18.05 7.70 0.49
CA TYR A 553 -16.87 7.03 1.01
C TYR A 553 -16.55 7.50 2.43
N LEU A 554 -16.49 8.82 2.66
CA LEU A 554 -16.25 9.38 4.00
C LEU A 554 -17.32 8.92 5.00
N PHE A 555 -18.57 8.85 4.58
CA PHE A 555 -19.66 8.35 5.42
C PHE A 555 -19.48 6.88 5.80
N LEU A 556 -19.11 6.02 4.85
CA LEU A 556 -18.84 4.60 5.11
C LEU A 556 -17.60 4.43 6.00
N TYR A 557 -16.56 5.24 5.77
CA TYR A 557 -15.32 5.25 6.55
C TYR A 557 -15.56 5.54 8.03
N GLU A 558 -16.58 6.33 8.41
CA GLU A 558 -16.92 6.57 9.82
C GLU A 558 -17.24 5.26 10.57
N SER A 559 -17.93 4.31 9.93
CA SER A 559 -18.21 3.00 10.55
C SER A 559 -16.96 2.14 10.62
N PHE A 560 -16.16 2.10 9.55
CA PHE A 560 -14.88 1.38 9.50
C PHE A 560 -13.96 1.86 10.63
N HIS A 561 -13.71 3.16 10.66
CA HIS A 561 -12.83 3.81 11.63
C HIS A 561 -13.26 3.52 13.07
N ARG A 562 -14.56 3.69 13.39
CA ARG A 562 -15.09 3.42 14.73
C ARG A 562 -14.80 2.00 15.22
N ILE A 563 -14.90 1.00 14.35
CA ILE A 563 -14.66 -0.40 14.72
C ILE A 563 -13.18 -0.62 15.00
N CYS A 564 -12.30 -0.10 14.14
CA CYS A 564 -10.86 -0.23 14.28
C CYS A 564 -10.36 0.41 15.59
N VAL A 565 -10.74 1.66 15.87
CA VAL A 565 -10.33 2.37 17.09
C VAL A 565 -10.81 1.65 18.34
N LYS A 566 -12.07 1.19 18.35
CA LYS A 566 -12.63 0.43 19.48
C LYS A 566 -11.93 -0.92 19.68
N SER A 567 -11.56 -1.59 18.58
CA SER A 567 -10.82 -2.85 18.65
C SER A 567 -9.44 -2.63 19.25
N ARG A 568 -8.69 -1.63 18.76
CA ARG A 568 -7.37 -1.29 19.30
C ARG A 568 -7.45 -0.85 20.75
N GLN A 569 -8.39 0.03 21.11
CA GLN A 569 -8.56 0.48 22.48
C GLN A 569 -8.81 -0.69 23.43
N ARG A 570 -9.69 -1.61 23.06
CA ARG A 570 -9.95 -2.81 23.87
C ARG A 570 -8.68 -3.63 24.06
N GLU A 571 -7.96 -3.92 22.99
CA GLU A 571 -6.72 -4.71 23.05
C GLU A 571 -5.65 -4.03 23.91
N MET A 572 -5.46 -2.72 23.75
CA MET A 572 -4.49 -1.97 24.56
C MET A 572 -4.91 -1.88 26.03
N SER A 573 -6.21 -1.79 26.32
CA SER A 573 -6.71 -1.85 27.71
C SER A 573 -6.52 -3.24 28.32
N GLU A 574 -6.78 -4.31 27.56
CA GLU A 574 -6.51 -5.69 28.00
C GLU A 574 -5.01 -5.93 28.25
N ALA A 575 -4.14 -5.29 27.46
CA ALA A 575 -2.68 -5.33 27.65
C ALA A 575 -2.16 -4.41 28.76
N GLY A 576 -3.00 -3.55 29.37
CA GLY A 576 -2.57 -2.55 30.34
C GLY A 576 -1.74 -1.39 29.74
N LEU A 577 -1.80 -1.21 28.42
CA LEU A 577 -1.06 -0.20 27.67
C LEU A 577 -1.91 1.01 27.26
N SER A 578 -3.24 0.97 27.46
CA SER A 578 -4.12 2.05 27.02
C SER A 578 -3.81 3.40 27.68
N ASP A 579 -3.26 3.38 28.90
CA ASP A 579 -2.97 4.58 29.66
C ASP A 579 -1.81 5.35 29.04
N GLY A 580 -2.09 6.58 28.59
CA GLY A 580 -1.13 7.44 27.88
C GLY A 580 -1.06 7.21 26.37
N MET A 581 -1.76 6.21 25.82
CA MET A 581 -1.93 6.08 24.37
C MET A 581 -3.03 7.03 23.86
N ASN A 582 -2.84 7.53 22.63
CA ASN A 582 -3.83 8.38 21.99
C ASN A 582 -4.83 7.56 21.17
N PHE A 583 -6.12 7.87 21.31
CA PHE A 583 -7.21 7.28 20.52
C PHE A 583 -8.04 8.40 19.90
N SER A 584 -7.96 8.55 18.59
CA SER A 584 -8.73 9.55 17.87
C SER A 584 -10.11 9.00 17.53
N TYR A 585 -11.17 9.67 17.97
CA TYR A 585 -12.54 9.27 17.64
C TYR A 585 -13.15 10.19 16.58
N ARG A 586 -13.92 9.59 15.69
CA ARG A 586 -14.63 10.27 14.61
C ARG A 586 -16.15 10.19 14.82
N SER A 587 -16.85 11.29 14.53
CA SER A 587 -18.31 11.31 14.50
C SER A 587 -18.80 12.26 13.41
N VAL A 588 -19.89 11.89 12.74
CA VAL A 588 -20.49 12.67 11.65
C VAL A 588 -20.78 14.12 12.07
N LYS A 589 -21.22 14.34 13.33
CA LYS A 589 -21.51 15.68 13.87
C LYS A 589 -20.27 16.57 14.02
N LYS A 590 -19.11 15.99 14.35
CA LYS A 590 -17.85 16.74 14.57
C LYS A 590 -17.02 16.91 13.30
N ASN A 591 -17.21 16.00 12.33
CA ASN A 591 -16.36 15.90 11.15
C ASN A 591 -16.92 16.58 9.90
N PHE A 592 -17.98 17.40 9.98
CA PHE A 592 -18.55 18.06 8.79
C PHE A 592 -17.51 18.89 8.02
N ILE A 593 -16.54 19.48 8.73
CA ILE A 593 -15.41 20.21 8.12
C ILE A 593 -14.61 19.29 7.19
N ASP A 594 -14.45 18.01 7.51
CA ASP A 594 -13.72 17.06 6.66
C ASP A 594 -14.38 16.91 5.28
N TYR A 595 -15.71 16.89 5.22
CA TYR A 595 -16.46 16.82 3.97
C TYR A 595 -16.27 18.10 3.14
N ALA A 596 -16.29 19.27 3.79
CA ALA A 596 -16.07 20.55 3.13
C ALA A 596 -14.64 20.70 2.56
N MET A 597 -13.65 20.00 3.13
CA MET A 597 -12.26 20.06 2.67
C MET A 597 -11.97 19.17 1.46
N VAL A 598 -12.83 18.21 1.13
CA VAL A 598 -12.62 17.26 0.01
C VAL A 598 -12.22 17.93 -1.30
N PRO A 599 -12.91 18.99 -1.78
CA PRO A 599 -12.57 19.61 -3.06
C PRO A 599 -11.19 20.26 -3.10
N LEU A 600 -10.63 20.62 -1.94
CA LEU A 600 -9.31 21.25 -1.82
C LEU A 600 -8.18 20.22 -1.75
N VAL A 601 -8.45 19.05 -1.18
CA VAL A 601 -7.43 18.04 -0.89
C VAL A 601 -6.86 17.41 -2.16
N ALA A 602 -7.71 17.02 -3.12
CA ALA A 602 -7.26 16.34 -4.34
C ALA A 602 -6.32 17.21 -5.20
N PRO A 603 -6.59 18.52 -5.42
CA PRO A 603 -5.62 19.41 -6.06
C PRO A 603 -4.33 19.57 -5.24
N ILE A 604 -4.43 19.91 -3.95
CA ILE A 604 -3.27 20.31 -3.12
C ILE A 604 -2.31 19.16 -2.85
N TYR A 605 -2.83 17.96 -2.56
CA TYR A 605 -2.03 16.80 -2.17
C TYR A 605 -2.03 15.66 -3.19
N GLY A 606 -2.76 15.80 -4.30
CA GLY A 606 -2.76 14.85 -5.42
C GLY A 606 -2.15 15.46 -6.67
N ALA A 607 -2.89 16.34 -7.35
CA ALA A 607 -2.52 16.83 -8.68
C ALA A 607 -1.24 17.69 -8.70
N ILE A 608 -1.10 18.65 -7.77
CA ILE A 608 0.06 19.54 -7.71
C ILE A 608 1.36 18.77 -7.43
N PRO A 609 1.46 17.93 -6.38
CA PRO A 609 2.67 17.15 -6.15
C PRO A 609 2.93 16.11 -7.26
N CYS A 610 1.88 15.58 -7.89
CA CYS A 610 2.01 14.72 -9.08
C CYS A 610 2.67 15.47 -10.24
N ALA A 611 2.20 16.68 -10.57
CA ALA A 611 2.82 17.53 -11.60
C ALA A 611 4.27 17.85 -11.26
N GLN A 612 4.54 18.23 -10.01
CA GLN A 612 5.89 18.55 -9.56
C GLN A 612 6.83 17.35 -9.70
N ALA A 613 6.44 16.16 -9.23
CA ALA A 613 7.25 14.94 -9.35
C ALA A 613 7.52 14.59 -10.82
N GLN A 614 6.47 14.55 -11.64
CA GLN A 614 6.58 14.21 -13.06
C GLN A 614 7.45 15.20 -13.86
N LEU A 615 7.40 16.49 -13.53
CA LEU A 615 8.31 17.49 -14.08
C LEU A 615 9.75 17.24 -13.63
N CYS A 616 9.98 17.06 -12.32
CA CYS A 616 11.31 16.82 -11.79
C CYS A 616 12.00 15.61 -12.42
N HIS A 617 11.26 14.54 -12.73
CA HIS A 617 11.81 13.32 -13.35
C HIS A 617 12.51 13.55 -14.70
N PHE A 618 12.26 14.67 -15.40
CA PHE A 618 13.04 15.02 -16.59
C PHE A 618 14.49 15.36 -16.27
N TRP A 619 14.76 15.93 -15.09
CA TRP A 619 16.10 16.40 -14.69
C TRP A 619 16.74 15.53 -13.61
N THR A 620 15.97 14.94 -12.71
CA THR A 620 16.49 14.14 -11.60
C THR A 620 15.55 13.00 -11.23
N LEU A 621 16.12 11.86 -10.84
CA LEU A 621 15.38 10.76 -10.20
C LEU A 621 15.52 10.86 -8.67
N ASP A 622 16.46 11.67 -8.19
CA ASP A 622 16.83 11.75 -6.79
C ASP A 622 15.82 12.63 -6.05
N LEU A 623 15.27 12.09 -4.97
CA LEU A 623 14.49 12.86 -4.02
C LEU A 623 15.25 12.93 -2.70
N VAL A 624 15.47 14.15 -2.20
CA VAL A 624 16.03 14.33 -0.87
C VAL A 624 15.04 13.76 0.16
N TYR A 625 15.38 12.62 0.74
CA TYR A 625 14.54 11.93 1.72
C TYR A 625 14.52 12.72 3.04
N SER A 626 13.39 13.38 3.33
CA SER A 626 13.16 14.05 4.62
C SER A 626 12.11 13.31 5.44
N VAL A 627 12.47 12.89 6.65
CA VAL A 627 11.53 12.31 7.62
C VAL A 627 10.64 13.41 8.20
N SER A 628 9.34 13.22 8.11
CA SER A 628 8.36 14.09 8.76
C SER A 628 8.15 13.64 10.19
N LYS A 629 7.98 14.59 11.13
CA LYS A 629 7.66 14.25 12.51
C LYS A 629 6.24 13.67 12.62
N LYS A 630 6.04 12.80 13.61
CA LYS A 630 4.73 12.26 13.99
C LYS A 630 4.53 12.46 15.50
N VAL A 631 3.29 12.48 15.97
CA VAL A 631 2.98 12.76 17.38
C VAL A 631 3.39 11.57 18.25
N THR A 632 4.16 11.84 19.29
CA THR A 632 4.57 10.87 20.31
C THR A 632 3.56 10.78 21.45
N ARG A 633 3.68 9.75 22.30
CA ARG A 633 2.94 9.59 23.55
C ARG A 633 2.90 10.93 24.31
N GLN A 634 1.71 11.37 24.71
CA GLN A 634 1.62 12.50 25.65
C GLN A 634 1.97 11.94 27.04
N ARG A 635 3.10 12.36 27.62
CA ARG A 635 3.40 12.03 29.02
C ARG A 635 2.18 12.43 29.86
N ALA A 636 1.68 11.51 30.67
CA ALA A 636 0.98 11.92 31.89
C ALA A 636 1.95 12.87 32.59
N LYS A 637 1.51 14.10 32.91
CA LYS A 637 2.34 15.04 33.67
C LYS A 637 2.89 14.26 34.86
N SER A 638 4.20 14.07 34.92
CA SER A 638 4.83 13.69 36.17
C SER A 638 4.47 14.81 37.13
N LEU A 639 3.62 14.53 38.12
CA LEU A 639 3.46 15.41 39.27
C LEU A 639 4.88 15.74 39.73
N SER A 640 5.26 17.01 39.70
CA SER A 640 6.55 17.40 40.24
C SER A 640 6.55 17.03 41.73
N ALA A 641 7.71 16.69 42.28
CA ALA A 641 7.82 16.44 43.72
C ALA A 641 7.32 17.63 44.57
N ASP A 642 7.25 18.83 43.97
CA ASP A 642 6.68 20.04 44.58
C ASP A 642 5.14 20.05 44.68
N GLU A 643 4.42 19.22 43.91
CA GLU A 643 2.96 19.07 44.02
C GLU A 643 2.55 17.97 45.02
N MET A 644 3.52 17.25 45.61
CA MET A 644 3.33 16.23 46.66
C MET A 644 3.93 16.61 48.01
N ALA A 645 4.34 17.88 48.21
CA ALA A 645 4.88 18.40 49.46
C ALA A 645 3.84 19.22 50.24
#